data_AF-A0A6N2CSQ4-F1
#
_entry.id   AF-A0A6N2CSQ4-F1
#
_cell.length_a   1.000
_cell.length_b   1.000
_cell.length_c   1.000
_cell.angle_alpha   90.00
_cell.angle_beta   90.00
_cell.angle_gamma   90.00
#
_symmetry.space_group_name_H-M   'P 1'
#
loop_
_entity.id
_entity.type
_entity.pdbx_description
1 polymer ?
#
loop_
_entity_poly.entity_id
_entity_poly.type
_entity_poly.pdbx_seq_one_letter_code
_entity_poly.pdbx_strand_id
1 'polypeptide(L)'
;MKKVMISTLILSLFLVLNTQAQDYYWVGNGGNWSDLSHWATTSGGDIKHTQLPGPENDVYFDINSFTEPNQVVVIDLEESFCRSFTAVDVLFQPTINGLNFADRLFVYGDFTLSPELNRDFRFVVMMNPEEAHVTTGGIYLGRFLEFSGGGKYYLQDSVSVENFYVVGSELYSNNHPIHTRFRLYAYSGNPVLDLGTSNVYTAYWLVYQSSLINAENATVYFGTEQNIFGDFFGGGHHYHRVVFIGQVNIRDNNTFDIFEARPGADIELRYEYTQTADEFLLHGNSQQMINIRSSQPGTQATLFKSSGTVNASYLSIQDNAATGGAEFNAENSIDLGNNTGWSISESLSKDYYWLGGAGDWEDLSHWATSSGGNEFHSQPPTAIDNVFFDENSGLSNNDLVRLGAFNWSVGNLIFINIDASALITQNPGGSLNIYGNFISEGAVGFNLRRINFLSDEEVSISIETETLGAMSELQINGSGAVNLQSPLTVRDLVLNSGAFNANGHDLRVIFSFVMHNHSSCQVDLSGINFRVRQFNNWSPEGQLNVEGTRITSLGVFHSNNQEYYHVTFDGSVMGFLQRVYGSFSAEKLVIMPGTTLELRAGITITTGSLTASGNGNEPIEIFTHEEGVEAFFSQSSGTVNGRHLILKDNHAVGGAEFLAYDSELHANVEGWQSLTPVHEIRAEEISIYPNPFTESINVKGYEGEILNIFSLEGRLIESFHINESWNHIPLNHLNSGSYLLDIQGEKRRAFGQVVRVGE
;
A
#
# COMPACT_ATOMS: atom_id res chain seq x y z
N MET A 1 -15.03 -35.91 81.45
CA MET A 1 -14.62 -34.53 81.12
C MET A 1 -14.48 -34.41 79.61
N LYS A 2 -15.51 -33.89 78.92
CA LYS A 2 -15.49 -33.56 77.50
C LYS A 2 -15.70 -32.06 77.38
N LYS A 3 -14.77 -31.37 76.71
CA LYS A 3 -14.79 -29.92 76.48
C LYS A 3 -15.89 -29.57 75.48
N VAL A 4 -16.70 -28.57 75.84
CA VAL A 4 -17.72 -27.94 75.01
C VAL A 4 -17.06 -26.87 74.15
N MET A 5 -17.38 -26.87 72.86
CA MET A 5 -16.95 -25.89 71.87
C MET A 5 -18.07 -24.87 71.70
N ILE A 6 -17.79 -23.59 71.95
CA ILE A 6 -18.71 -22.46 71.75
C ILE A 6 -18.40 -21.90 70.36
N SER A 7 -19.35 -21.96 69.43
CA SER A 7 -19.31 -21.20 68.17
C SER A 7 -20.31 -20.06 68.24
N THR A 8 -19.82 -18.83 68.17
CA THR A 8 -20.61 -17.61 68.14
C THR A 8 -21.17 -17.40 66.73
N LEU A 9 -22.49 -17.39 66.59
CA LEU A 9 -23.21 -17.08 65.36
C LEU A 9 -23.31 -15.55 65.22
N ILE A 10 -22.61 -14.95 64.24
CA ILE A 10 -22.79 -13.54 63.86
C ILE A 10 -23.83 -13.51 62.73
N LEU A 11 -25.02 -12.99 63.05
CA LEU A 11 -26.09 -12.72 62.09
C LEU A 11 -25.77 -11.38 61.39
N SER A 12 -25.17 -11.42 60.20
CA SER A 12 -24.99 -10.24 59.35
C SER A 12 -26.31 -9.90 58.66
N LEU A 13 -26.93 -8.83 59.11
CA LEU A 13 -28.07 -8.17 58.46
C LEU A 13 -27.60 -7.61 57.11
N PHE A 14 -27.82 -8.34 56.01
CA PHE A 14 -27.70 -7.80 54.66
C PHE A 14 -28.86 -6.82 54.45
N LEU A 15 -28.57 -5.52 54.61
CA LEU A 15 -29.43 -4.46 54.10
C LEU A 15 -29.31 -4.50 52.57
N VAL A 16 -30.27 -5.11 51.89
CA VAL A 16 -30.41 -4.94 50.45
C VAL A 16 -30.88 -3.50 50.23
N LEU A 17 -29.94 -2.60 49.94
CA LEU A 17 -30.27 -1.32 49.36
C LEU A 17 -30.79 -1.63 47.95
N ASN A 18 -32.12 -1.57 47.78
CA ASN A 18 -32.69 -1.40 46.45
C ASN A 18 -32.15 -0.06 45.93
N THR A 19 -31.14 -0.11 45.08
CA THR A 19 -30.74 1.03 44.25
C THR A 19 -31.85 1.20 43.22
N GLN A 20 -32.80 2.08 43.53
CA GLN A 20 -33.85 2.45 42.59
C GLN A 20 -33.19 3.10 41.36
N ALA A 21 -33.59 2.73 40.15
CA ALA A 21 -33.19 3.43 38.94
C ALA A 21 -33.46 4.93 39.11
N GLN A 22 -32.44 5.75 38.90
CA GLN A 22 -32.51 7.21 39.01
C GLN A 22 -32.31 7.82 37.64
N ASP A 23 -33.05 8.89 37.38
CA ASP A 23 -32.99 9.66 36.15
C ASP A 23 -31.90 10.73 36.24
N TYR A 24 -31.11 10.85 35.18
CA TYR A 24 -30.00 11.78 35.03
C TYR A 24 -30.29 12.74 33.88
N TYR A 25 -30.49 14.01 34.20
CA TYR A 25 -30.78 15.05 33.20
C TYR A 25 -29.54 15.91 32.96
N TRP A 26 -29.10 16.00 31.72
CA TRP A 26 -28.03 16.93 31.34
C TRP A 26 -28.53 18.37 31.40
N VAL A 27 -27.79 19.27 32.05
CA VAL A 27 -28.12 20.70 32.13
C VAL A 27 -26.85 21.57 32.08
N GLY A 28 -27.00 22.84 31.73
CA GLY A 28 -25.90 23.80 31.78
C GLY A 28 -25.08 23.92 30.49
N ASN A 29 -25.68 23.67 29.32
CA ASN A 29 -25.05 23.78 27.99
C ASN A 29 -23.95 22.73 27.72
N GLY A 30 -22.93 23.06 26.92
CA GLY A 30 -21.86 22.14 26.56
C GLY A 30 -20.91 21.86 27.74
N GLY A 31 -20.19 20.74 27.68
CA GLY A 31 -19.30 20.30 28.75
C GLY A 31 -18.87 18.84 28.60
N ASN A 32 -18.13 18.36 29.59
CA ASN A 32 -17.63 17.00 29.64
C ASN A 32 -18.60 16.08 30.38
N TRP A 33 -18.82 14.87 29.87
CA TRP A 33 -19.66 13.84 30.48
C TRP A 33 -19.23 13.54 31.92
N SER A 34 -17.92 13.59 32.19
CA SER A 34 -17.33 13.37 33.50
C SER A 34 -17.61 14.47 34.54
N ASP A 35 -18.12 15.64 34.14
CA ASP A 35 -18.42 16.74 35.05
C ASP A 35 -19.82 16.59 35.67
N LEU A 36 -19.85 16.21 36.95
CA LEU A 36 -21.06 16.08 37.77
C LEU A 36 -21.90 17.36 37.87
N SER A 37 -21.32 18.54 37.58
CA SER A 37 -22.07 19.79 37.57
C SER A 37 -23.18 19.82 36.52
N HIS A 38 -23.08 18.98 35.47
CA HIS A 38 -24.07 18.87 34.41
C HIS A 38 -25.18 17.84 34.68
N TRP A 39 -25.03 16.93 35.65
CA TRP A 39 -25.99 15.84 35.90
C TRP A 39 -27.00 16.17 37.00
N ALA A 40 -28.20 16.62 36.61
CA ALA A 40 -29.28 16.98 37.53
C ALA A 40 -30.24 15.81 37.83
N THR A 41 -30.90 15.85 38.99
CA THR A 41 -31.92 14.85 39.39
C THR A 41 -33.29 15.07 38.75
N THR A 42 -33.49 16.20 38.07
CA THR A 42 -34.73 16.57 37.35
C THR A 42 -34.38 17.44 36.14
N SER A 43 -35.21 17.41 35.10
CA SER A 43 -35.09 18.29 33.92
C SER A 43 -34.94 19.77 34.31
N GLY A 44 -33.89 20.43 33.81
CA GLY A 44 -33.56 21.84 34.12
C GLY A 44 -33.21 22.13 35.59
N GLY A 45 -32.99 21.10 36.42
CA GLY A 45 -32.85 21.25 37.87
C GLY A 45 -31.45 21.65 38.37
N ASP A 46 -31.42 22.26 39.55
CA ASP A 46 -30.19 22.70 40.21
C ASP A 46 -29.56 21.63 41.12
N ILE A 47 -30.33 20.61 41.54
CA ILE A 47 -29.82 19.53 42.39
C ILE A 47 -29.04 18.54 41.54
N LYS A 48 -27.76 18.35 41.86
CA LYS A 48 -26.84 17.49 41.11
C LYS A 48 -26.65 16.12 41.74
N HIS A 49 -26.44 15.13 40.89
CA HIS A 49 -25.97 13.81 41.30
C HIS A 49 -24.54 13.89 41.83
N THR A 50 -24.18 12.97 42.71
CA THR A 50 -22.83 12.88 43.31
C THR A 50 -21.97 11.79 42.68
N GLN A 51 -22.53 11.04 41.74
CA GLN A 51 -21.90 9.96 40.99
C GLN A 51 -22.36 10.05 39.54
N LEU A 52 -21.52 9.61 38.61
CA LEU A 52 -21.85 9.57 37.19
C LEU A 52 -22.96 8.55 36.92
N PRO A 53 -23.71 8.68 35.81
CA PRO A 53 -24.69 7.66 35.42
C PRO A 53 -24.03 6.28 35.28
N GLY A 54 -24.68 5.26 35.84
CA GLY A 54 -24.31 3.86 35.72
C GLY A 54 -25.26 3.06 34.81
N PRO A 55 -25.07 1.73 34.68
CA PRO A 55 -25.88 0.87 33.81
C PRO A 55 -27.36 0.76 34.22
N GLU A 56 -27.72 1.20 35.43
CA GLU A 56 -29.09 1.18 35.98
C GLU A 56 -29.79 2.55 35.90
N ASN A 57 -29.14 3.56 35.33
CA ASN A 57 -29.61 4.96 35.33
C ASN A 57 -29.98 5.43 33.94
N ASP A 58 -31.16 6.02 33.79
CA ASP A 58 -31.58 6.61 32.53
C ASP A 58 -30.99 8.00 32.36
N VAL A 59 -30.49 8.28 31.16
CA VAL A 59 -29.92 9.58 30.80
C VAL A 59 -30.84 10.30 29.82
N TYR A 60 -31.09 11.57 30.12
CA TYR A 60 -31.96 12.45 29.36
C TYR A 60 -31.23 13.71 28.90
N PHE A 61 -31.32 13.98 27.60
CA PHE A 61 -31.14 15.29 27.00
C PHE A 61 -32.50 15.75 26.48
N ASP A 62 -32.96 16.90 26.94
CA ASP A 62 -34.31 17.39 26.65
C ASP A 62 -34.33 18.88 26.33
N ILE A 63 -35.54 19.45 26.25
CA ILE A 63 -35.81 20.86 25.97
C ILE A 63 -35.04 21.83 26.90
N ASN A 64 -34.70 21.41 28.12
CA ASN A 64 -34.04 22.23 29.14
C ASN A 64 -32.53 21.98 29.24
N SER A 65 -31.96 21.07 28.42
CA SER A 65 -30.53 20.75 28.48
C SER A 65 -29.62 21.86 27.95
N PHE A 66 -30.12 22.64 26.97
CA PHE A 66 -29.34 23.68 26.28
C PHE A 66 -30.13 24.98 26.20
N THR A 67 -29.44 26.10 26.41
CA THR A 67 -29.96 27.47 26.27
C THR A 67 -29.25 28.26 25.17
N GLU A 68 -28.20 27.70 24.57
CA GLU A 68 -27.38 28.33 23.52
C GLU A 68 -27.19 27.39 22.30
N PRO A 69 -27.07 27.94 21.07
CA PRO A 69 -26.83 27.17 19.86
C PRO A 69 -25.45 26.49 19.81
N ASN A 70 -25.38 25.33 19.16
CA ASN A 70 -24.15 24.61 18.79
C ASN A 70 -23.25 24.21 19.96
N GLN A 71 -23.83 23.99 21.13
CA GLN A 71 -23.10 23.51 22.30
C GLN A 71 -22.63 22.07 22.10
N VAL A 72 -21.48 21.72 22.68
CA VAL A 72 -20.87 20.38 22.52
C VAL A 72 -20.80 19.68 23.87
N VAL A 73 -21.35 18.48 23.93
CA VAL A 73 -21.21 17.52 25.03
C VAL A 73 -20.16 16.50 24.62
N VAL A 74 -19.11 16.39 25.42
CA VAL A 74 -17.98 15.51 25.15
C VAL A 74 -18.07 14.28 26.04
N ILE A 75 -18.19 13.10 25.45
CA ILE A 75 -17.98 11.82 26.14
C ILE A 75 -16.47 11.66 26.29
N ASP A 76 -15.94 12.09 27.44
CA ASP A 76 -14.51 12.24 27.72
C ASP A 76 -13.91 11.10 28.56
N LEU A 77 -14.67 10.01 28.71
CA LEU A 77 -14.26 8.81 29.44
C LEU A 77 -14.13 7.63 28.48
N GLU A 78 -13.18 6.74 28.78
CA GLU A 78 -13.02 5.46 28.06
C GLU A 78 -14.31 4.64 28.11
N GLU A 79 -14.99 4.63 29.26
CA GLU A 79 -16.27 3.95 29.45
C GLU A 79 -17.28 4.86 30.14
N SER A 80 -18.34 5.21 29.42
CA SER A 80 -19.53 5.89 29.94
C SER A 80 -20.73 4.94 29.88
N PHE A 81 -21.59 4.99 30.89
CA PHE A 81 -22.69 4.03 31.04
C PHE A 81 -24.04 4.75 31.16
N CYS A 82 -25.08 4.11 30.66
CA CYS A 82 -26.46 4.39 31.05
C CYS A 82 -27.32 3.13 30.89
N ARG A 83 -28.48 3.13 31.54
CA ARG A 83 -29.58 2.20 31.23
C ARG A 83 -30.15 2.57 29.88
N SER A 84 -31.10 3.50 29.82
CA SER A 84 -31.55 4.07 28.54
C SER A 84 -30.87 5.42 28.25
N PHE A 85 -30.64 5.69 26.96
CA PHE A 85 -30.17 6.98 26.47
C PHE A 85 -31.30 7.64 25.68
N THR A 86 -31.80 8.78 26.16
CA THR A 86 -32.89 9.50 25.52
C THR A 86 -32.48 10.95 25.25
N ALA A 87 -32.39 11.32 23.98
CA ALA A 87 -32.16 12.69 23.54
C ALA A 87 -33.25 13.11 22.57
N VAL A 88 -34.36 13.63 23.11
CA VAL A 88 -35.57 13.98 22.36
C VAL A 88 -36.02 15.39 22.70
N ASP A 89 -36.75 16.03 21.77
CA ASP A 89 -37.22 17.41 21.92
C ASP A 89 -36.09 18.40 22.27
N VAL A 90 -34.87 18.11 21.82
CA VAL A 90 -33.68 18.91 22.12
C VAL A 90 -33.65 20.16 21.25
N LEU A 91 -33.53 21.33 21.87
CA LEU A 91 -33.39 22.61 21.16
C LEU A 91 -31.94 22.92 20.82
N PHE A 92 -31.74 23.89 19.92
CA PHE A 92 -30.46 24.56 19.67
C PHE A 92 -29.36 23.72 18.97
N GLN A 93 -29.72 22.59 18.37
CA GLN A 93 -28.83 21.73 17.56
C GLN A 93 -27.48 21.41 18.22
N PRO A 94 -27.47 20.92 19.47
CA PRO A 94 -26.24 20.60 20.16
C PRO A 94 -25.54 19.42 19.49
N THR A 95 -24.25 19.24 19.78
CA THR A 95 -23.46 18.07 19.39
C THR A 95 -23.13 17.20 20.59
N ILE A 96 -23.31 15.89 20.49
CA ILE A 96 -22.67 14.92 21.39
C ILE A 96 -21.55 14.23 20.60
N ASN A 97 -20.35 14.23 21.16
CA ASN A 97 -19.12 13.80 20.50
C ASN A 97 -18.28 12.91 21.44
N GLY A 98 -17.64 11.88 20.89
CA GLY A 98 -16.54 11.14 21.55
C GLY A 98 -15.21 11.44 20.86
N LEU A 99 -14.21 11.96 21.60
CA LEU A 99 -13.01 12.55 20.98
C LEU A 99 -11.91 11.51 20.71
N ASN A 100 -11.73 10.52 21.58
CA ASN A 100 -10.67 9.52 21.47
C ASN A 100 -11.17 8.22 20.85
N PHE A 101 -10.25 7.40 20.35
CA PHE A 101 -10.57 6.08 19.79
C PHE A 101 -11.21 5.13 20.82
N ALA A 102 -10.88 5.31 22.11
CA ALA A 102 -11.31 4.42 23.18
C ALA A 102 -12.65 4.82 23.83
N ASP A 103 -13.18 6.02 23.57
CA ASP A 103 -14.38 6.52 24.25
C ASP A 103 -15.62 5.74 23.81
N ARG A 104 -16.23 5.01 24.74
CA ARG A 104 -17.41 4.15 24.52
C ARG A 104 -18.59 4.57 25.39
N LEU A 105 -19.77 4.67 24.77
CA LEU A 105 -21.04 4.76 25.48
C LEU A 105 -21.71 3.39 25.51
N PHE A 106 -21.80 2.79 26.68
CA PHE A 106 -22.49 1.53 26.93
C PHE A 106 -23.95 1.79 27.35
N VAL A 107 -24.90 1.25 26.60
CA VAL A 107 -26.34 1.46 26.79
C VAL A 107 -26.99 0.11 27.10
N TYR A 108 -27.55 -0.05 28.30
CA TYR A 108 -28.15 -1.30 28.78
C TYR A 108 -29.66 -1.40 28.53
N GLY A 109 -30.26 -0.38 27.96
CA GLY A 109 -31.69 -0.21 27.68
C GLY A 109 -31.91 0.34 26.27
N ASP A 110 -32.93 1.17 26.11
CA ASP A 110 -33.29 1.76 24.82
C ASP A 110 -32.36 2.93 24.46
N PHE A 111 -32.11 3.10 23.16
CA PHE A 111 -31.37 4.23 22.61
C PHE A 111 -32.29 5.03 21.69
N THR A 112 -32.62 6.27 22.07
CA THR A 112 -33.60 7.10 21.36
C THR A 112 -33.07 8.51 21.14
N LEU A 113 -32.97 8.91 19.88
CA LEU A 113 -32.55 10.23 19.44
C LEU A 113 -33.63 10.91 18.58
N SER A 114 -33.66 12.24 18.56
CA SER A 114 -34.45 13.03 17.62
C SER A 114 -33.59 13.62 16.48
N PRO A 115 -34.18 14.02 15.34
CA PRO A 115 -33.44 14.50 14.16
C PRO A 115 -32.69 15.83 14.36
N GLU A 116 -33.05 16.64 15.35
CA GLU A 116 -32.54 18.01 15.58
C GLU A 116 -31.10 18.06 16.11
N LEU A 117 -30.38 16.96 15.99
CA LEU A 117 -29.32 16.56 16.88
C LEU A 117 -28.05 16.29 16.05
N ASN A 118 -27.06 17.21 16.06
CA ASN A 118 -25.81 17.06 15.29
C ASN A 118 -24.86 16.01 15.92
N ARG A 119 -24.39 14.96 15.26
CA ARG A 119 -23.63 13.91 15.99
C ARG A 119 -22.34 13.44 15.33
N ASP A 120 -21.40 13.03 16.19
CA ASP A 120 -20.23 12.21 15.89
C ASP A 120 -19.96 11.31 17.11
N PHE A 121 -20.86 10.35 17.40
CA PHE A 121 -20.53 9.35 18.42
C PHE A 121 -19.33 8.53 17.92
N ARG A 122 -18.36 8.34 18.82
CA ARG A 122 -17.25 7.43 18.53
C ARG A 122 -17.72 5.98 18.57
N PHE A 123 -18.18 5.50 19.73
CA PHE A 123 -18.71 4.16 19.91
C PHE A 123 -19.99 4.21 20.73
N VAL A 124 -21.06 3.63 20.20
CA VAL A 124 -22.27 3.26 20.96
C VAL A 124 -22.32 1.74 21.02
N VAL A 125 -22.35 1.20 22.24
CA VAL A 125 -22.36 -0.24 22.50
C VAL A 125 -23.63 -0.60 23.26
N MET A 126 -24.54 -1.29 22.58
CA MET A 126 -25.78 -1.80 23.15
C MET A 126 -25.50 -3.10 23.91
N MET A 127 -25.77 -3.09 25.22
CA MET A 127 -25.39 -4.12 26.19
C MET A 127 -26.60 -4.79 26.88
N ASN A 128 -27.82 -4.46 26.45
CA ASN A 128 -29.03 -5.06 27.05
C ASN A 128 -29.04 -6.59 26.86
N PRO A 129 -29.17 -7.39 27.94
CA PRO A 129 -29.16 -8.85 27.88
C PRO A 129 -30.53 -9.48 27.57
N GLU A 130 -31.60 -8.70 27.51
CA GLU A 130 -32.97 -9.13 27.26
C GLU A 130 -33.48 -8.55 25.93
N GLU A 131 -33.95 -7.32 25.95
CA GLU A 131 -34.58 -6.63 24.82
C GLU A 131 -34.37 -5.11 24.89
N ALA A 132 -34.04 -4.48 23.75
CA ALA A 132 -33.94 -3.04 23.60
C ALA A 132 -34.33 -2.54 22.20
N HIS A 133 -34.77 -1.28 22.12
CA HIS A 133 -35.16 -0.59 20.90
C HIS A 133 -34.16 0.51 20.55
N VAL A 134 -33.86 0.65 19.25
CA VAL A 134 -32.94 1.67 18.74
C VAL A 134 -33.66 2.58 17.75
N THR A 135 -33.77 3.85 18.13
CA THR A 135 -34.34 4.93 17.33
C THR A 135 -33.27 6.00 17.16
N THR A 136 -32.80 6.21 15.94
CA THR A 136 -31.69 7.13 15.65
C THR A 136 -32.16 8.53 15.25
N GLY A 137 -33.46 8.71 15.00
CA GLY A 137 -34.00 9.94 14.39
C GLY A 137 -33.61 10.09 12.92
N GLY A 138 -33.13 9.02 12.27
CA GLY A 138 -32.64 9.03 10.89
C GLY A 138 -31.33 9.82 10.69
N ILE A 139 -30.62 10.15 11.78
CA ILE A 139 -29.35 10.87 11.71
C ILE A 139 -28.18 9.90 11.47
N TYR A 140 -27.05 10.45 11.03
CA TYR A 140 -25.78 9.72 10.99
C TYR A 140 -25.18 9.63 12.40
N LEU A 141 -25.04 8.42 12.94
CA LEU A 141 -24.59 8.20 14.33
C LEU A 141 -23.10 8.48 14.55
N GLY A 142 -22.27 8.45 13.50
CA GLY A 142 -20.83 8.55 13.62
C GLY A 142 -20.15 7.23 13.30
N ARG A 143 -19.20 6.79 14.13
CA ARG A 143 -18.24 5.76 13.73
C ARG A 143 -18.69 4.33 14.01
N PHE A 144 -19.11 3.99 15.23
CA PHE A 144 -19.42 2.60 15.57
C PHE A 144 -20.76 2.48 16.31
N LEU A 145 -21.58 1.55 15.84
CA LEU A 145 -22.74 1.01 16.55
C LEU A 145 -22.55 -0.50 16.71
N GLU A 146 -22.49 -0.97 17.95
CA GLU A 146 -22.26 -2.37 18.30
C GLU A 146 -23.40 -2.91 19.17
N PHE A 147 -23.83 -4.15 18.88
CA PHE A 147 -24.78 -4.92 19.68
C PHE A 147 -24.06 -6.12 20.28
N SER A 148 -23.80 -6.10 21.59
CA SER A 148 -22.97 -7.12 22.26
C SER A 148 -23.48 -7.58 23.64
N GLY A 149 -24.68 -7.15 24.04
CA GLY A 149 -25.30 -7.55 25.31
C GLY A 149 -25.85 -8.98 25.35
N GLY A 150 -26.03 -9.64 24.21
CA GLY A 150 -26.63 -10.97 24.11
C GLY A 150 -28.16 -10.99 24.06
N GLY A 151 -28.80 -9.82 24.16
CA GLY A 151 -30.25 -9.65 24.03
C GLY A 151 -30.73 -9.45 22.59
N LYS A 152 -31.99 -9.03 22.48
CA LYS A 152 -32.69 -8.72 21.23
C LYS A 152 -32.77 -7.22 21.00
N TYR A 153 -32.44 -6.80 19.79
CA TYR A 153 -32.41 -5.40 19.42
C TYR A 153 -33.32 -5.14 18.22
N TYR A 154 -34.20 -4.16 18.37
CA TYR A 154 -35.20 -3.82 17.36
C TYR A 154 -34.96 -2.41 16.83
N LEU A 155 -34.60 -2.29 15.55
CA LEU A 155 -34.54 -0.98 14.91
C LEU A 155 -35.95 -0.42 14.75
N GLN A 156 -36.12 0.87 15.03
CA GLN A 156 -37.39 1.60 14.90
C GLN A 156 -37.38 2.60 13.73
N ASP A 157 -36.20 2.86 13.16
CA ASP A 157 -35.99 3.72 12.02
C ASP A 157 -34.72 3.32 11.23
N SER A 158 -34.46 4.05 10.14
CA SER A 158 -33.26 3.85 9.31
C SER A 158 -32.01 4.21 10.09
N VAL A 159 -31.00 3.34 10.07
CA VAL A 159 -29.71 3.56 10.75
C VAL A 159 -28.64 3.95 9.73
N SER A 160 -27.88 5.01 10.01
CA SER A 160 -26.69 5.39 9.24
C SER A 160 -25.45 5.51 10.14
N VAL A 161 -24.38 4.78 9.85
CA VAL A 161 -23.15 4.72 10.68
C VAL A 161 -21.92 4.35 9.82
N GLU A 162 -20.68 4.51 10.29
CA GLU A 162 -19.53 3.97 9.55
C GLU A 162 -19.42 2.44 9.64
N ASN A 163 -19.48 1.93 10.88
CA ASN A 163 -19.23 0.55 11.22
C ASN A 163 -20.39 0.02 12.08
N PHE A 164 -20.98 -1.10 11.67
CA PHE A 164 -22.16 -1.66 12.29
C PHE A 164 -21.90 -3.12 12.70
N TYR A 165 -21.93 -3.43 14.00
CA TYR A 165 -21.51 -4.73 14.53
C TYR A 165 -22.61 -5.42 15.32
N VAL A 166 -22.81 -6.72 15.06
CA VAL A 166 -23.67 -7.62 15.84
C VAL A 166 -22.80 -8.77 16.36
N VAL A 167 -22.64 -8.84 17.68
CA VAL A 167 -21.74 -9.77 18.36
C VAL A 167 -22.52 -10.56 19.40
N GLY A 168 -22.73 -11.85 19.14
CA GLY A 168 -23.45 -12.75 20.05
C GLY A 168 -24.87 -12.32 20.44
N SER A 169 -25.49 -11.44 19.66
CA SER A 169 -26.78 -10.81 19.94
C SER A 169 -27.77 -11.03 18.79
N GLU A 170 -29.06 -10.79 19.03
CA GLU A 170 -30.09 -10.85 18.00
C GLU A 170 -30.47 -9.43 17.55
N LEU A 171 -30.35 -9.14 16.25
CA LEU A 171 -30.77 -7.87 15.65
C LEU A 171 -31.92 -8.11 14.67
N TYR A 172 -32.97 -7.32 14.83
CA TYR A 172 -34.11 -7.23 13.93
C TYR A 172 -34.16 -5.84 13.31
N SER A 173 -33.96 -5.76 11.99
CA SER A 173 -34.01 -4.48 11.26
C SER A 173 -35.43 -3.90 11.17
N ASN A 174 -36.45 -4.73 11.37
CA ASN A 174 -37.87 -4.38 11.23
C ASN A 174 -38.20 -3.66 9.90
N ASN A 175 -37.57 -4.09 8.81
CA ASN A 175 -37.73 -3.51 7.47
C ASN A 175 -37.17 -2.08 7.31
N HIS A 176 -36.41 -1.58 8.27
CA HIS A 176 -35.74 -0.29 8.15
C HIS A 176 -34.39 -0.42 7.44
N PRO A 177 -34.02 0.54 6.57
CA PRO A 177 -32.74 0.53 5.89
C PRO A 177 -31.55 0.63 6.86
N ILE A 178 -30.43 0.04 6.47
CA ILE A 178 -29.15 0.15 7.17
C ILE A 178 -28.12 0.68 6.18
N HIS A 179 -27.55 1.85 6.48
CA HIS A 179 -26.51 2.48 5.70
C HIS A 179 -25.19 2.45 6.47
N THR A 180 -24.20 1.75 5.92
CA THR A 180 -22.84 1.76 6.47
C THR A 180 -21.89 2.44 5.51
N ARG A 181 -21.01 3.31 6.02
CA ARG A 181 -19.94 3.90 5.21
C ARG A 181 -18.89 2.84 4.85
N PHE A 182 -18.57 1.95 5.80
CA PHE A 182 -17.49 0.98 5.63
C PHE A 182 -17.96 -0.46 5.75
N ARG A 183 -18.58 -0.86 6.88
CA ARG A 183 -18.75 -2.30 7.14
C ARG A 183 -19.94 -2.66 8.01
N LEU A 184 -20.49 -3.84 7.73
CA LEU A 184 -21.40 -4.57 8.59
C LEU A 184 -20.79 -5.92 8.98
N TYR A 185 -20.59 -6.14 10.28
CA TYR A 185 -20.10 -7.42 10.82
C TYR A 185 -21.18 -8.10 11.68
N ALA A 186 -21.46 -9.36 11.40
CA ALA A 186 -22.19 -10.25 12.30
C ALA A 186 -21.28 -11.44 12.63
N TYR A 187 -20.60 -11.36 13.78
CA TYR A 187 -19.55 -12.30 14.14
C TYR A 187 -19.56 -12.72 15.61
N SER A 188 -19.12 -13.96 15.87
CA SER A 188 -18.94 -14.56 17.20
C SER A 188 -20.23 -14.69 18.03
N GLY A 189 -20.30 -15.71 18.88
CA GLY A 189 -21.43 -15.91 19.79
C GLY A 189 -22.77 -16.26 19.11
N ASN A 190 -22.76 -16.71 17.85
CA ASN A 190 -23.95 -17.07 17.06
C ASN A 190 -24.98 -15.92 16.95
N PRO A 191 -24.61 -14.77 16.36
CA PRO A 191 -25.52 -13.64 16.26
C PRO A 191 -26.68 -13.99 15.32
N VAL A 192 -27.85 -13.40 15.60
CA VAL A 192 -29.02 -13.45 14.70
C VAL A 192 -29.14 -12.11 13.99
N LEU A 193 -29.24 -12.14 12.67
CA LEU A 193 -29.49 -10.96 11.84
C LEU A 193 -30.75 -11.18 11.02
N ASP A 194 -31.86 -10.62 11.47
CA ASP A 194 -33.12 -10.61 10.73
C ASP A 194 -33.27 -9.26 10.01
N LEU A 195 -33.18 -9.32 8.67
CA LEU A 195 -33.24 -8.14 7.82
C LEU A 195 -34.63 -7.85 7.28
N GLY A 196 -35.63 -8.73 7.49
CA GLY A 196 -36.97 -8.57 6.90
C GLY A 196 -36.90 -8.19 5.41
N THR A 197 -37.52 -7.07 5.05
CA THR A 197 -37.48 -6.46 3.70
C THR A 197 -36.51 -5.27 3.59
N SER A 198 -35.52 -5.16 4.48
CA SER A 198 -34.61 -4.02 4.53
C SER A 198 -33.69 -3.94 3.31
N ASN A 199 -33.36 -2.70 2.93
CA ASN A 199 -32.22 -2.41 2.08
C ASN A 199 -30.98 -2.19 2.96
N VAL A 200 -29.90 -2.89 2.68
CA VAL A 200 -28.63 -2.73 3.39
C VAL A 200 -27.56 -2.22 2.43
N TYR A 201 -26.89 -1.13 2.76
CA TYR A 201 -25.83 -0.52 1.96
C TYR A 201 -24.50 -0.66 2.70
N THR A 202 -23.54 -1.37 2.11
CA THR A 202 -22.22 -1.55 2.74
C THR A 202 -21.11 -1.73 1.72
N ALA A 203 -19.89 -1.34 2.10
CA ALA A 203 -18.67 -1.63 1.34
C ALA A 203 -18.01 -2.96 1.76
N TYR A 204 -18.33 -3.49 2.94
CA TYR A 204 -17.73 -4.72 3.45
C TYR A 204 -18.74 -5.51 4.29
N TRP A 205 -18.91 -6.77 3.92
CA TRP A 205 -19.90 -7.66 4.50
C TRP A 205 -19.18 -8.83 5.14
N LEU A 206 -19.35 -9.01 6.46
CA LEU A 206 -18.77 -10.13 7.17
C LEU A 206 -19.79 -10.82 8.05
N VAL A 207 -20.26 -11.96 7.57
CA VAL A 207 -21.17 -12.84 8.29
C VAL A 207 -20.52 -14.20 8.38
N TYR A 208 -20.21 -14.65 9.59
CA TYR A 208 -19.65 -16.00 9.78
C TYR A 208 -20.69 -17.08 9.49
N GLN A 209 -20.21 -18.27 9.13
CA GLN A 209 -21.06 -19.45 8.94
C GLN A 209 -21.90 -19.81 10.18
N SER A 210 -21.42 -19.48 11.37
CA SER A 210 -22.14 -19.71 12.64
C SER A 210 -23.28 -18.72 12.91
N SER A 211 -23.35 -17.61 12.17
CA SER A 211 -24.41 -16.61 12.32
C SER A 211 -25.72 -17.13 11.75
N LEU A 212 -26.85 -16.78 12.36
CA LEU A 212 -28.18 -17.05 11.79
C LEU A 212 -28.64 -15.80 11.05
N ILE A 213 -28.86 -15.89 9.74
CA ILE A 213 -29.34 -14.77 8.94
C ILE A 213 -30.73 -15.08 8.36
N ASN A 214 -31.64 -14.12 8.49
CA ASN A 214 -32.90 -14.10 7.75
C ASN A 214 -32.83 -12.92 6.76
N ALA A 215 -32.44 -13.23 5.52
CA ALA A 215 -32.33 -12.28 4.41
C ALA A 215 -33.24 -12.66 3.23
N GLU A 216 -34.29 -13.44 3.47
CA GLU A 216 -35.16 -14.03 2.44
C GLU A 216 -35.98 -12.99 1.64
N ASN A 217 -36.07 -11.73 2.11
CA ASN A 217 -36.74 -10.66 1.39
C ASN A 217 -35.92 -9.35 1.33
N ALA A 218 -34.67 -9.39 1.83
CA ALA A 218 -33.82 -8.21 1.92
C ALA A 218 -33.05 -7.97 0.61
N THR A 219 -32.66 -6.72 0.37
CA THR A 219 -31.72 -6.38 -0.71
C THR A 219 -30.43 -5.83 -0.11
N VAL A 220 -29.31 -6.48 -0.38
CA VAL A 220 -27.98 -5.99 0.02
C VAL A 220 -27.33 -5.30 -1.19
N TYR A 221 -27.11 -4.01 -1.08
CA TYR A 221 -26.30 -3.22 -2.00
C TYR A 221 -24.85 -3.26 -1.51
N PHE A 222 -24.05 -4.09 -2.15
CA PHE A 222 -22.66 -4.32 -1.80
C PHE A 222 -21.70 -3.56 -2.74
N GLY A 223 -20.83 -2.78 -2.12
CA GLY A 223 -19.74 -2.08 -2.78
C GLY A 223 -20.07 -0.68 -3.27
N THR A 224 -19.04 0.02 -3.76
CA THR A 224 -19.10 1.38 -4.30
C THR A 224 -18.05 1.55 -5.41
N GLU A 225 -18.19 2.55 -6.28
CA GLU A 225 -17.19 2.84 -7.32
C GLU A 225 -15.80 3.19 -6.75
N GLN A 226 -15.74 3.62 -5.49
CA GLN A 226 -14.49 4.01 -4.79
C GLN A 226 -14.08 2.98 -3.72
N ASN A 227 -14.57 1.74 -3.80
CA ASN A 227 -14.37 0.75 -2.77
C ASN A 227 -12.88 0.54 -2.43
N ILE A 228 -12.51 0.78 -1.17
CA ILE A 228 -11.18 0.48 -0.63
C ILE A 228 -11.13 -0.87 0.10
N PHE A 229 -12.30 -1.45 0.38
CA PHE A 229 -12.48 -2.78 0.96
C PHE A 229 -13.52 -3.50 0.11
N GLY A 230 -13.18 -4.63 -0.51
CA GLY A 230 -14.04 -5.29 -1.51
C GLY A 230 -14.64 -6.62 -1.05
N ASP A 231 -14.38 -7.11 0.16
CA ASP A 231 -14.76 -8.49 0.50
C ASP A 231 -16.22 -8.66 0.94
N PHE A 232 -16.90 -9.63 0.31
CA PHE A 232 -18.20 -10.17 0.73
C PHE A 232 -17.98 -11.57 1.33
N PHE A 233 -17.87 -11.65 2.65
CA PHE A 233 -17.87 -12.90 3.41
C PHE A 233 -19.30 -13.29 3.74
N GLY A 234 -19.93 -14.01 2.82
CA GLY A 234 -21.34 -14.37 2.92
C GLY A 234 -21.63 -15.52 3.88
N GLY A 235 -20.61 -16.22 4.41
CA GLY A 235 -20.76 -17.27 5.43
C GLY A 235 -21.40 -18.57 4.92
N GLY A 236 -21.67 -18.67 3.62
CA GLY A 236 -22.39 -19.78 3.03
C GLY A 236 -23.90 -19.75 3.24
N HIS A 237 -24.45 -18.55 3.45
CA HIS A 237 -25.87 -18.33 3.68
C HIS A 237 -26.67 -18.14 2.38
N HIS A 238 -28.00 -18.09 2.54
CA HIS A 238 -28.93 -17.69 1.49
C HIS A 238 -29.27 -16.20 1.61
N TYR A 239 -29.30 -15.53 0.47
CA TYR A 239 -29.64 -14.12 0.32
C TYR A 239 -30.71 -13.97 -0.75
N HIS A 240 -31.74 -13.15 -0.51
CA HIS A 240 -32.71 -12.88 -1.55
C HIS A 240 -32.09 -12.15 -2.75
N ARG A 241 -31.67 -10.89 -2.57
CA ARG A 241 -31.01 -10.14 -3.64
C ARG A 241 -29.74 -9.47 -3.14
N VAL A 242 -28.65 -9.65 -3.87
CA VAL A 242 -27.41 -8.90 -3.65
C VAL A 242 -27.02 -8.20 -4.94
N VAL A 243 -26.81 -6.88 -4.84
CA VAL A 243 -26.42 -6.00 -5.95
C VAL A 243 -24.96 -5.60 -5.74
N PHE A 244 -24.08 -6.09 -6.60
CA PHE A 244 -22.64 -5.88 -6.56
C PHE A 244 -22.22 -4.68 -7.43
N ILE A 245 -21.41 -3.78 -6.87
CA ILE A 245 -20.96 -2.53 -7.48
C ILE A 245 -19.46 -2.32 -7.20
N GLY A 246 -18.71 -1.87 -8.22
CA GLY A 246 -17.28 -1.61 -8.08
C GLY A 246 -16.48 -2.88 -7.84
N GLN A 247 -15.39 -2.79 -7.06
CA GLN A 247 -14.55 -3.95 -6.75
C GLN A 247 -15.17 -4.82 -5.65
N VAL A 248 -15.32 -6.13 -5.95
CA VAL A 248 -16.00 -7.11 -5.11
C VAL A 248 -15.24 -8.44 -5.12
N ASN A 249 -14.81 -8.89 -3.95
CA ASN A 249 -14.20 -10.19 -3.71
C ASN A 249 -15.20 -11.07 -2.95
N ILE A 250 -15.84 -12.02 -3.63
CA ILE A 250 -16.86 -12.89 -3.03
C ILE A 250 -16.19 -14.12 -2.42
N ARG A 251 -16.47 -14.37 -1.14
CA ARG A 251 -15.94 -15.49 -0.35
C ARG A 251 -17.07 -16.46 0.02
N ASP A 252 -16.68 -17.67 0.41
CA ASP A 252 -17.57 -18.78 0.79
C ASP A 252 -18.50 -19.28 -0.33
N ASN A 253 -19.23 -20.38 -0.08
CA ASN A 253 -20.21 -20.94 -1.01
C ASN A 253 -21.61 -20.38 -0.72
N ASN A 254 -21.99 -19.26 -1.34
CA ASN A 254 -23.26 -18.60 -1.02
C ASN A 254 -24.38 -18.99 -2.00
N THR A 255 -25.62 -18.78 -1.56
CA THR A 255 -26.84 -18.97 -2.36
C THR A 255 -27.61 -17.66 -2.49
N PHE A 256 -28.16 -17.39 -3.67
CA PHE A 256 -28.88 -16.15 -3.97
C PHE A 256 -30.20 -16.48 -4.68
N ASP A 257 -31.29 -15.76 -4.39
CA ASP A 257 -32.40 -15.75 -5.36
C ASP A 257 -31.99 -14.93 -6.58
N ILE A 258 -31.40 -13.75 -6.36
CA ILE A 258 -30.92 -12.83 -7.40
C ILE A 258 -29.49 -12.39 -7.09
N PHE A 259 -28.56 -12.86 -7.92
CA PHE A 259 -27.20 -12.33 -8.00
C PHE A 259 -27.17 -11.26 -9.10
N GLU A 260 -26.90 -10.01 -8.74
CA GLU A 260 -26.86 -8.90 -9.71
C GLU A 260 -25.52 -8.18 -9.67
N ALA A 261 -24.88 -8.03 -10.82
CA ALA A 261 -23.70 -7.20 -10.98
C ALA A 261 -24.05 -5.98 -11.86
N ARG A 262 -23.74 -4.78 -11.37
CA ARG A 262 -23.96 -3.53 -12.12
C ARG A 262 -22.87 -3.32 -13.17
N PRO A 263 -23.12 -2.56 -14.26
CA PRO A 263 -22.08 -2.21 -15.22
C PRO A 263 -20.81 -1.68 -14.54
N GLY A 264 -19.66 -2.20 -14.93
CA GLY A 264 -18.36 -1.84 -14.35
C GLY A 264 -18.02 -2.54 -13.04
N ALA A 265 -18.86 -3.44 -12.54
CA ALA A 265 -18.52 -4.29 -11.40
C ALA A 265 -17.32 -5.18 -11.74
N ASP A 266 -16.37 -5.26 -10.82
CA ASP A 266 -15.17 -6.09 -10.87
C ASP A 266 -15.29 -7.22 -9.84
N ILE A 267 -15.77 -8.37 -10.28
CA ILE A 267 -16.13 -9.52 -9.44
C ILE A 267 -14.95 -10.52 -9.44
N GLU A 268 -14.30 -10.65 -8.30
CA GLU A 268 -13.36 -11.72 -8.01
C GLU A 268 -14.04 -12.80 -7.16
N LEU A 269 -14.12 -14.01 -7.70
CA LEU A 269 -14.70 -15.17 -7.03
C LEU A 269 -13.58 -16.01 -6.43
N ARG A 270 -13.69 -16.37 -5.15
CA ARG A 270 -12.70 -17.27 -4.55
C ARG A 270 -12.65 -18.62 -5.28
N TYR A 271 -11.45 -19.07 -5.63
CA TYR A 271 -11.24 -20.34 -6.34
C TYR A 271 -11.84 -21.52 -5.55
N GLU A 272 -12.28 -22.57 -6.25
CA GLU A 272 -13.00 -23.74 -5.69
C GLU A 272 -14.35 -23.47 -5.02
N TYR A 273 -14.73 -22.20 -4.81
CA TYR A 273 -16.03 -21.85 -4.27
C TYR A 273 -17.06 -21.63 -5.37
N THR A 274 -18.30 -21.99 -5.04
CA THR A 274 -19.47 -21.97 -5.90
C THR A 274 -20.44 -20.91 -5.40
N GLN A 275 -20.75 -19.94 -6.26
CA GLN A 275 -21.89 -19.05 -6.05
C GLN A 275 -23.10 -19.64 -6.79
N THR A 276 -24.16 -19.94 -6.04
CA THR A 276 -25.39 -20.53 -6.57
C THR A 276 -26.47 -19.46 -6.64
N ALA A 277 -27.13 -19.29 -7.79
CA ALA A 277 -28.25 -18.36 -7.88
C ALA A 277 -29.44 -18.91 -8.68
N ASP A 278 -30.66 -18.52 -8.27
CA ASP A 278 -31.87 -18.74 -9.05
C ASP A 278 -31.93 -17.79 -10.25
N GLU A 279 -31.38 -16.59 -10.15
CA GLU A 279 -31.25 -15.63 -11.25
C GLU A 279 -29.90 -14.91 -11.20
N PHE A 280 -29.25 -14.83 -12.36
CA PHE A 280 -28.03 -14.05 -12.58
C PHE A 280 -28.38 -12.87 -13.49
N LEU A 281 -28.26 -11.65 -12.97
CA LEU A 281 -28.41 -10.41 -13.71
C LEU A 281 -27.03 -9.80 -13.98
N LEU A 282 -26.45 -10.18 -15.12
CA LEU A 282 -25.07 -9.86 -15.51
C LEU A 282 -25.07 -9.05 -16.81
N HIS A 283 -25.51 -7.80 -16.73
CA HIS A 283 -25.68 -6.93 -17.90
C HIS A 283 -24.77 -5.71 -17.81
N GLY A 284 -23.59 -5.83 -18.40
CA GLY A 284 -22.68 -4.71 -18.60
C GLY A 284 -23.11 -3.83 -19.77
N ASN A 285 -22.24 -2.90 -20.14
CA ASN A 285 -22.35 -2.16 -21.40
C ASN A 285 -20.97 -1.98 -22.04
N SER A 286 -20.92 -1.47 -23.27
CA SER A 286 -19.66 -1.30 -24.02
C SER A 286 -18.63 -0.41 -23.32
N GLN A 287 -19.04 0.50 -22.44
CA GLN A 287 -18.13 1.38 -21.69
C GLN A 287 -17.72 0.79 -20.34
N GLN A 288 -18.60 -0.01 -19.74
CA GLN A 288 -18.48 -0.55 -18.39
C GLN A 288 -18.87 -2.04 -18.41
N MET A 289 -17.96 -2.86 -18.94
CA MET A 289 -18.10 -4.32 -18.88
C MET A 289 -18.06 -4.80 -17.43
N ILE A 290 -18.73 -5.92 -17.16
CA ILE A 290 -18.62 -6.60 -15.86
C ILE A 290 -17.46 -7.58 -15.95
N ASN A 291 -16.48 -7.43 -15.07
CA ASN A 291 -15.36 -8.37 -14.99
C ASN A 291 -15.70 -9.50 -14.01
N ILE A 292 -15.45 -10.75 -14.39
CA ILE A 292 -15.65 -11.93 -13.54
C ILE A 292 -14.40 -12.79 -13.64
N ARG A 293 -13.66 -12.95 -12.54
CA ARG A 293 -12.45 -13.78 -12.50
C ARG A 293 -12.38 -14.67 -11.27
N SER A 294 -11.57 -15.71 -11.33
CA SER A 294 -11.13 -16.43 -10.14
C SER A 294 -10.07 -15.63 -9.37
N SER A 295 -10.06 -15.78 -8.04
CA SER A 295 -8.98 -15.27 -7.18
C SER A 295 -7.64 -16.01 -7.33
N GLN A 296 -7.64 -17.15 -8.04
CA GLN A 296 -6.43 -17.92 -8.33
C GLN A 296 -6.32 -18.14 -9.85
N PRO A 297 -5.37 -17.45 -10.52
CA PRO A 297 -5.14 -17.62 -11.94
C PRO A 297 -4.94 -19.09 -12.34
N GLY A 298 -5.59 -19.50 -13.43
CA GLY A 298 -5.54 -20.85 -13.98
C GLY A 298 -6.39 -21.89 -13.22
N THR A 299 -7.09 -21.50 -12.16
CA THR A 299 -8.01 -22.37 -11.40
C THR A 299 -9.41 -21.79 -11.39
N GLN A 300 -10.39 -22.53 -11.88
CA GLN A 300 -11.75 -22.01 -12.05
C GLN A 300 -12.49 -21.78 -10.73
N ALA A 301 -13.17 -20.65 -10.60
CA ALA A 301 -14.28 -20.46 -9.66
C ALA A 301 -15.61 -20.87 -10.32
N THR A 302 -16.65 -21.18 -9.55
CA THR A 302 -17.91 -21.72 -10.10
C THR A 302 -19.11 -20.79 -9.93
N LEU A 303 -19.86 -20.57 -11.01
CA LEU A 303 -21.23 -20.05 -10.97
C LEU A 303 -22.19 -21.21 -11.27
N PHE A 304 -23.19 -21.42 -10.39
CA PHE A 304 -24.11 -22.54 -10.51
C PHE A 304 -25.57 -22.05 -10.61
N LYS A 305 -26.30 -22.57 -11.59
CA LYS A 305 -27.76 -22.41 -11.70
C LYS A 305 -28.40 -23.71 -12.17
N SER A 306 -29.38 -24.21 -11.41
CA SER A 306 -29.94 -25.57 -11.52
C SER A 306 -30.72 -25.88 -12.81
N SER A 307 -31.25 -24.87 -13.50
CA SER A 307 -31.99 -25.02 -14.76
C SER A 307 -32.32 -23.64 -15.38
N GLY A 308 -32.78 -23.65 -16.63
CA GLY A 308 -33.18 -22.44 -17.36
C GLY A 308 -32.02 -21.86 -18.16
N THR A 309 -31.99 -20.53 -18.29
CA THR A 309 -30.98 -19.82 -19.09
C THR A 309 -30.50 -18.59 -18.33
N VAL A 310 -29.19 -18.31 -18.40
CA VAL A 310 -28.56 -17.04 -18.02
C VAL A 310 -28.16 -16.34 -19.32
N ASN A 311 -28.72 -15.16 -19.57
CA ASN A 311 -28.37 -14.34 -20.74
C ASN A 311 -27.58 -13.12 -20.25
N ALA A 312 -26.27 -13.27 -20.11
CA ALA A 312 -25.38 -12.19 -19.76
C ALA A 312 -24.93 -11.40 -21.01
N SER A 313 -24.47 -10.18 -20.80
CA SER A 313 -23.93 -9.35 -21.88
C SER A 313 -22.82 -8.42 -21.39
N TYR A 314 -21.87 -8.12 -22.28
CA TYR A 314 -20.73 -7.24 -22.00
C TYR A 314 -19.95 -7.68 -20.76
N LEU A 315 -19.58 -8.97 -20.72
CA LEU A 315 -18.70 -9.52 -19.70
C LEU A 315 -17.24 -9.52 -20.18
N SER A 316 -16.32 -9.35 -19.25
CA SER A 316 -14.93 -9.79 -19.36
C SER A 316 -14.79 -10.96 -18.39
N ILE A 317 -14.57 -12.18 -18.86
CA ILE A 317 -14.65 -13.38 -18.02
C ILE A 317 -13.39 -14.23 -18.12
N GLN A 318 -12.85 -14.68 -16.99
CA GLN A 318 -11.66 -15.53 -16.89
C GLN A 318 -11.83 -16.58 -15.79
N ASP A 319 -11.26 -17.77 -15.99
CA ASP A 319 -11.17 -18.80 -14.95
C ASP A 319 -12.53 -19.07 -14.27
N ASN A 320 -13.60 -19.23 -15.06
CA ASN A 320 -14.94 -19.44 -14.55
C ASN A 320 -15.63 -20.69 -15.11
N ALA A 321 -16.20 -21.50 -14.23
CA ALA A 321 -17.05 -22.62 -14.58
C ALA A 321 -18.53 -22.27 -14.36
N ALA A 322 -19.31 -22.17 -15.44
CA ALA A 322 -20.76 -22.16 -15.39
C ALA A 322 -21.30 -23.60 -15.32
N THR A 323 -22.09 -23.90 -14.29
CA THR A 323 -22.57 -25.27 -14.01
C THR A 323 -24.04 -25.26 -13.59
N GLY A 324 -24.60 -26.47 -13.39
CA GLY A 324 -25.94 -26.64 -12.84
C GLY A 324 -27.04 -26.89 -13.87
N GLY A 325 -26.76 -27.18 -15.13
CA GLY A 325 -27.80 -27.62 -16.08
C GLY A 325 -28.67 -26.49 -16.66
N ALA A 326 -28.49 -25.24 -16.21
CA ALA A 326 -28.86 -24.07 -17.00
C ALA A 326 -27.89 -23.84 -18.17
N GLU A 327 -28.37 -23.20 -19.23
CA GLU A 327 -27.52 -22.68 -20.30
C GLU A 327 -27.00 -21.29 -19.92
N PHE A 328 -25.68 -21.08 -19.98
CA PHE A 328 -25.05 -19.80 -19.69
C PHE A 328 -24.55 -19.16 -20.99
N ASN A 329 -25.12 -18.02 -21.37
CA ASN A 329 -24.77 -17.28 -22.57
C ASN A 329 -24.14 -15.94 -22.17
N ALA A 330 -23.06 -15.53 -22.84
CA ALA A 330 -22.45 -14.22 -22.67
C ALA A 330 -22.30 -13.55 -24.04
N GLU A 331 -23.19 -12.61 -24.35
CA GLU A 331 -23.19 -11.90 -25.64
C GLU A 331 -22.32 -10.64 -25.60
N ASN A 332 -21.69 -10.30 -26.73
CA ASN A 332 -20.82 -9.12 -26.86
C ASN A 332 -19.77 -9.06 -25.73
N SER A 333 -19.21 -10.22 -25.38
CA SER A 333 -18.34 -10.40 -24.22
C SER A 333 -16.90 -10.73 -24.66
N ILE A 334 -15.99 -10.82 -23.70
CA ILE A 334 -14.58 -11.15 -23.90
C ILE A 334 -14.29 -12.41 -23.09
N ASP A 335 -13.80 -13.43 -23.79
CA ASP A 335 -13.25 -14.65 -23.18
C ASP A 335 -11.75 -14.42 -22.91
N LEU A 336 -11.37 -14.27 -21.65
CA LEU A 336 -9.97 -14.17 -21.20
C LEU A 336 -9.41 -15.54 -20.78
N GLY A 337 -10.01 -16.62 -21.27
CA GLY A 337 -9.51 -17.97 -21.12
C GLY A 337 -10.03 -18.74 -19.90
N ASN A 338 -9.94 -20.08 -20.02
CA ASN A 338 -10.31 -21.06 -19.00
C ASN A 338 -11.77 -20.91 -18.50
N ASN A 339 -12.71 -20.65 -19.41
CA ASN A 339 -14.14 -20.54 -19.10
C ASN A 339 -14.92 -21.77 -19.60
N THR A 340 -15.45 -22.60 -18.70
CA THR A 340 -16.20 -23.82 -19.07
C THR A 340 -17.70 -23.66 -18.81
N GLY A 341 -18.54 -24.24 -19.67
CA GLY A 341 -20.00 -24.21 -19.52
C GLY A 341 -20.67 -22.92 -20.00
N TRP A 342 -19.88 -21.92 -20.41
CA TRP A 342 -20.34 -20.70 -21.06
C TRP A 342 -20.40 -20.86 -22.59
N SER A 343 -21.41 -20.28 -23.21
CA SER A 343 -21.46 -19.97 -24.63
C SER A 343 -21.17 -18.49 -24.82
N ILE A 344 -19.90 -18.15 -25.09
CA ILE A 344 -19.44 -16.78 -25.22
C ILE A 344 -19.48 -16.38 -26.70
N SER A 345 -20.24 -15.34 -27.02
CA SER A 345 -20.17 -14.67 -28.31
C SER A 345 -19.24 -13.48 -28.16
N GLU A 346 -18.01 -13.65 -28.65
CA GLU A 346 -16.99 -12.60 -28.64
C GLU A 346 -17.44 -11.39 -29.44
N SER A 347 -17.19 -10.20 -28.90
CA SER A 347 -17.31 -8.96 -29.66
C SER A 347 -16.20 -8.92 -30.72
N LEU A 348 -16.53 -8.53 -31.96
CA LEU A 348 -15.51 -8.35 -33.01
C LEU A 348 -14.74 -7.06 -32.73
N SER A 349 -13.40 -7.16 -32.68
CA SER A 349 -12.50 -6.02 -32.59
C SER A 349 -12.79 -5.03 -33.72
N LYS A 350 -12.87 -3.74 -33.37
CA LYS A 350 -12.88 -2.64 -34.33
C LYS A 350 -11.61 -1.83 -34.22
N ASP A 351 -11.28 -1.13 -35.29
CA ASP A 351 -10.18 -0.18 -35.31
C ASP A 351 -10.71 1.25 -35.11
N TYR A 352 -10.09 1.98 -34.21
CA TYR A 352 -10.39 3.34 -33.80
C TYR A 352 -9.22 4.25 -34.13
N TYR A 353 -9.44 5.26 -34.96
CA TYR A 353 -8.40 6.20 -35.37
C TYR A 353 -8.68 7.57 -34.77
N TRP A 354 -7.76 8.09 -33.96
CA TRP A 354 -7.86 9.46 -33.45
C TRP A 354 -7.63 10.45 -34.58
N LEU A 355 -8.50 11.45 -34.77
CA LEU A 355 -8.37 12.54 -35.76
C LEU A 355 -8.62 13.91 -35.13
N GLY A 356 -8.12 14.99 -35.74
CA GLY A 356 -8.52 16.36 -35.36
C GLY A 356 -7.62 17.06 -34.33
N GLY A 357 -6.45 16.52 -34.01
CA GLY A 357 -5.47 17.16 -33.13
C GLY A 357 -5.79 17.00 -31.64
N ALA A 358 -5.49 18.03 -30.83
CA ALA A 358 -5.82 18.05 -29.40
C ALA A 358 -7.32 17.85 -29.13
N GLY A 359 -7.66 17.18 -28.02
CA GLY A 359 -9.05 16.88 -27.68
C GLY A 359 -9.20 16.03 -26.42
N ASP A 360 -10.44 15.70 -26.09
CA ASP A 360 -10.79 14.87 -24.95
C ASP A 360 -11.20 13.47 -25.44
N TRP A 361 -10.71 12.41 -24.77
CA TRP A 361 -10.87 11.01 -25.20
C TRP A 361 -12.35 10.59 -25.34
N GLU A 362 -13.25 11.25 -24.61
CA GLU A 362 -14.70 11.01 -24.67
C GLU A 362 -15.41 11.66 -25.87
N ASP A 363 -14.77 12.62 -26.55
CA ASP A 363 -15.35 13.28 -27.70
C ASP A 363 -15.26 12.37 -28.93
N LEU A 364 -16.43 11.79 -29.26
CA LEU A 364 -16.61 10.85 -30.36
C LEU A 364 -16.28 11.45 -31.74
N SER A 365 -16.22 12.77 -31.87
CA SER A 365 -15.80 13.42 -33.11
C SER A 365 -14.31 13.25 -33.41
N HIS A 366 -13.53 12.69 -32.48
CA HIS A 366 -12.14 12.29 -32.70
C HIS A 366 -11.99 10.82 -33.12
N TRP A 367 -12.99 9.95 -32.94
CA TRP A 367 -12.84 8.50 -33.15
C TRP A 367 -13.35 8.04 -34.51
N ALA A 368 -12.50 8.06 -35.53
CA ALA A 368 -12.83 7.62 -36.87
C ALA A 368 -12.75 6.09 -37.05
N THR A 369 -13.51 5.57 -38.03
CA THR A 369 -13.50 4.15 -38.41
C THR A 369 -12.33 3.76 -39.32
N SER A 370 -11.60 4.75 -39.84
CA SER A 370 -10.40 4.56 -40.68
C SER A 370 -9.46 5.76 -40.57
N SER A 371 -8.15 5.54 -40.73
CA SER A 371 -7.13 6.61 -40.77
C SER A 371 -7.47 7.70 -41.81
N GLY A 372 -7.49 8.96 -41.36
CA GLY A 372 -7.85 10.13 -42.18
C GLY A 372 -9.29 10.14 -42.73
N GLY A 373 -10.16 9.25 -42.26
CA GLY A 373 -11.55 9.12 -42.70
C GLY A 373 -12.49 10.21 -42.19
N ASN A 374 -13.77 10.11 -42.57
CA ASN A 374 -14.82 11.05 -42.15
C ASN A 374 -16.04 10.37 -41.52
N GLU A 375 -15.98 9.06 -41.31
CA GLU A 375 -16.96 8.28 -40.57
C GLU A 375 -16.44 8.06 -39.15
N PHE A 376 -17.29 8.32 -38.15
CA PHE A 376 -16.93 8.29 -36.74
C PHE A 376 -17.74 7.25 -35.99
N HIS A 377 -17.09 6.61 -35.02
CA HIS A 377 -17.73 5.69 -34.09
C HIS A 377 -18.72 6.45 -33.21
N SER A 378 -19.82 5.79 -32.86
CA SER A 378 -20.85 6.37 -31.99
C SER A 378 -20.61 6.10 -30.50
N GLN A 379 -19.51 5.43 -30.15
CA GLN A 379 -19.10 5.02 -28.80
C GLN A 379 -17.57 5.00 -28.73
N PRO A 380 -16.95 5.24 -27.56
CA PRO A 380 -15.49 5.16 -27.38
C PRO A 380 -14.97 3.71 -27.54
N PRO A 381 -13.66 3.52 -27.74
CA PRO A 381 -13.06 2.19 -27.86
C PRO A 381 -13.23 1.37 -26.57
N THR A 382 -13.26 0.05 -26.73
CA THR A 382 -13.41 -0.95 -25.67
C THR A 382 -12.19 -1.86 -25.57
N ALA A 383 -12.17 -2.78 -24.60
CA ALA A 383 -11.04 -3.68 -24.32
C ALA A 383 -10.60 -4.59 -25.48
N ILE A 384 -11.45 -4.80 -26.49
CA ILE A 384 -11.09 -5.58 -27.70
C ILE A 384 -10.71 -4.70 -28.88
N ASP A 385 -10.96 -3.39 -28.80
CA ASP A 385 -10.81 -2.49 -29.93
C ASP A 385 -9.37 -1.97 -30.00
N ASN A 386 -8.86 -1.86 -31.22
CA ASN A 386 -7.53 -1.32 -31.46
C ASN A 386 -7.61 0.18 -31.62
N VAL A 387 -6.79 0.91 -30.87
CA VAL A 387 -6.69 2.36 -30.94
C VAL A 387 -5.41 2.76 -31.65
N PHE A 388 -5.56 3.59 -32.67
CA PHE A 388 -4.49 4.11 -33.49
C PHE A 388 -4.44 5.63 -33.40
N PHE A 389 -3.25 6.13 -33.13
CA PHE A 389 -2.85 7.48 -33.46
C PHE A 389 -1.79 7.37 -34.55
N ASP A 390 -1.97 8.09 -35.64
CA ASP A 390 -1.08 8.02 -36.80
C ASP A 390 -0.78 9.40 -37.40
N GLU A 391 -0.10 9.46 -38.54
CA GLU A 391 0.22 10.71 -39.22
C GLU A 391 -1.02 11.57 -39.56
N ASN A 392 -2.21 10.95 -39.65
CA ASN A 392 -3.47 11.63 -39.95
C ASN A 392 -4.22 12.07 -38.69
N SER A 393 -3.69 11.79 -37.49
CA SER A 393 -4.30 12.22 -36.23
C SER A 393 -4.36 13.74 -36.06
N GLY A 394 -3.61 14.50 -36.86
CA GLY A 394 -3.64 15.96 -36.87
C GLY A 394 -2.98 16.59 -35.64
N LEU A 395 -2.20 15.82 -34.88
CA LEU A 395 -1.49 16.29 -33.69
C LEU A 395 -0.39 17.28 -34.05
N SER A 396 -0.28 18.33 -33.25
CA SER A 396 0.78 19.34 -33.28
C SER A 396 1.62 19.32 -32.00
N ASN A 397 2.77 20.00 -32.02
CA ASN A 397 3.62 20.12 -30.83
C ASN A 397 2.86 20.78 -29.67
N ASN A 398 2.90 20.15 -28.49
CA ASN A 398 2.19 20.53 -27.27
C ASN A 398 0.67 20.33 -27.29
N ASP A 399 0.13 19.64 -28.31
CA ASP A 399 -1.26 19.22 -28.25
C ASP A 399 -1.49 18.28 -27.07
N LEU A 400 -2.66 18.39 -26.46
CA LEU A 400 -3.06 17.57 -25.32
C LEU A 400 -4.24 16.69 -25.71
N VAL A 401 -4.07 15.38 -25.57
CA VAL A 401 -5.17 14.42 -25.59
C VAL A 401 -5.47 14.04 -24.13
N ARG A 402 -6.71 14.25 -23.68
CA ARG A 402 -7.08 14.11 -22.27
C ARG A 402 -7.99 12.91 -22.04
N LEU A 403 -7.54 11.96 -21.22
CA LEU A 403 -8.33 10.81 -20.80
C LEU A 403 -9.28 11.13 -19.63
N GLY A 404 -9.13 12.28 -18.96
CA GLY A 404 -9.94 12.64 -17.81
C GLY A 404 -9.69 11.74 -16.59
N ALA A 405 -10.67 11.66 -15.69
CA ALA A 405 -10.63 10.83 -14.48
C ALA A 405 -11.45 9.53 -14.63
N PHE A 406 -11.58 9.05 -15.87
CA PHE A 406 -12.35 7.87 -16.22
C PHE A 406 -11.46 6.63 -16.38
N ASN A 407 -12.10 5.46 -16.36
CA ASN A 407 -11.47 4.20 -16.72
C ASN A 407 -11.72 3.92 -18.20
N TRP A 408 -10.64 3.82 -18.99
CA TRP A 408 -10.70 3.48 -20.40
C TRP A 408 -10.11 2.09 -20.62
N SER A 409 -10.69 1.32 -21.54
CA SER A 409 -10.18 0.00 -21.91
C SER A 409 -9.92 -0.04 -23.41
N VAL A 410 -8.79 -0.62 -23.80
CA VAL A 410 -8.34 -0.77 -25.18
C VAL A 410 -7.71 -2.15 -25.38
N GLY A 411 -7.84 -2.70 -26.58
CA GLY A 411 -7.08 -3.87 -27.02
C GLY A 411 -5.63 -3.46 -27.25
N ASN A 412 -5.29 -3.13 -28.50
CA ASN A 412 -4.01 -2.51 -28.81
C ASN A 412 -4.09 -0.98 -28.70
N LEU A 413 -3.03 -0.35 -28.20
CA LEU A 413 -2.84 1.10 -28.23
C LEU A 413 -1.56 1.42 -28.98
N ILE A 414 -1.71 2.00 -30.17
CA ILE A 414 -0.65 2.13 -31.16
C ILE A 414 -0.52 3.60 -31.57
N PHE A 415 0.66 4.18 -31.37
CA PHE A 415 1.07 5.48 -31.89
C PHE A 415 2.18 5.23 -32.92
N ILE A 416 1.95 5.59 -34.17
CA ILE A 416 2.88 5.31 -35.28
C ILE A 416 3.03 6.52 -36.20
N ASN A 417 4.22 6.75 -36.74
CA ASN A 417 4.47 7.86 -37.67
C ASN A 417 4.07 9.27 -37.15
N ILE A 418 4.17 9.51 -35.83
CA ILE A 418 3.86 10.82 -35.23
C ILE A 418 5.15 11.55 -34.87
N ASP A 419 5.52 12.54 -35.67
CA ASP A 419 6.68 13.41 -35.42
C ASP A 419 6.37 14.54 -34.41
N ALA A 420 5.09 14.76 -34.09
CA ALA A 420 4.66 15.82 -33.19
C ALA A 420 4.90 15.45 -31.72
N SER A 421 5.48 16.39 -30.95
CA SER A 421 5.61 16.28 -29.49
C SER A 421 4.30 16.61 -28.78
N ALA A 422 3.23 15.86 -29.09
CA ALA A 422 1.97 15.90 -28.36
C ALA A 422 2.07 15.14 -27.04
N LEU A 423 1.12 15.35 -26.13
CA LEU A 423 1.10 14.73 -24.80
C LEU A 423 -0.26 14.06 -24.53
N ILE A 424 -0.22 12.77 -24.23
CA ILE A 424 -1.39 12.02 -23.77
C ILE A 424 -1.44 12.10 -22.23
N THR A 425 -2.56 12.57 -21.68
CA THR A 425 -2.67 12.93 -20.25
C THR A 425 -3.86 12.28 -19.56
N GLN A 426 -3.70 11.91 -18.29
CA GLN A 426 -4.78 11.37 -17.46
C GLN A 426 -4.85 12.04 -16.07
N ASN A 427 -6.07 12.32 -15.59
CA ASN A 427 -6.29 12.91 -14.27
C ASN A 427 -6.27 11.84 -13.16
N PRO A 428 -5.91 12.22 -11.92
CA PRO A 428 -6.04 11.31 -10.78
C PRO A 428 -7.43 10.70 -10.68
N GLY A 429 -7.50 9.41 -10.36
CA GLY A 429 -8.76 8.64 -10.26
C GLY A 429 -9.10 7.84 -11.52
N GLY A 430 -8.56 8.21 -12.68
CA GLY A 430 -8.71 7.43 -13.92
C GLY A 430 -7.68 6.30 -14.05
N SER A 431 -8.03 5.29 -14.84
CA SER A 431 -7.15 4.16 -15.20
C SER A 431 -7.22 3.87 -16.70
N LEU A 432 -6.13 3.38 -17.29
CA LEU A 432 -6.07 2.89 -18.67
C LEU A 432 -5.79 1.39 -18.65
N ASN A 433 -6.77 0.60 -19.09
CA ASN A 433 -6.74 -0.86 -19.13
C ASN A 433 -6.35 -1.31 -20.54
N ILE A 434 -5.28 -2.08 -20.66
CA ILE A 434 -4.71 -2.52 -21.94
C ILE A 434 -4.74 -4.05 -21.98
N TYR A 435 -5.41 -4.60 -23.00
CA TYR A 435 -5.56 -6.05 -23.20
C TYR A 435 -4.68 -6.60 -24.34
N GLY A 436 -4.03 -5.71 -25.09
CA GLY A 436 -3.09 -6.01 -26.16
C GLY A 436 -1.76 -5.26 -25.99
N ASN A 437 -1.17 -4.84 -27.11
CA ASN A 437 0.12 -4.16 -27.13
C ASN A 437 -0.02 -2.66 -26.86
N PHE A 438 0.98 -2.07 -26.18
CA PHE A 438 1.14 -0.62 -26.10
C PHE A 438 2.42 -0.21 -26.82
N ILE A 439 2.26 0.27 -28.06
CA ILE A 439 3.36 0.64 -28.94
C ILE A 439 3.29 2.13 -29.21
N SER A 440 4.36 2.86 -28.91
CA SER A 440 4.50 4.26 -29.26
C SER A 440 5.82 4.50 -29.97
N GLU A 441 5.72 4.76 -31.28
CA GLU A 441 6.80 5.22 -32.14
C GLU A 441 6.70 6.74 -32.31
N GLY A 442 7.84 7.44 -32.25
CA GLY A 442 7.90 8.89 -32.45
C GLY A 442 7.87 9.72 -31.17
N ALA A 443 7.53 11.01 -31.30
CA ALA A 443 7.81 12.01 -30.26
C ALA A 443 6.68 12.20 -29.23
N VAL A 444 5.64 11.35 -29.24
CA VAL A 444 4.48 11.48 -28.35
C VAL A 444 4.88 11.19 -26.91
N GLY A 445 4.62 12.15 -26.03
CA GLY A 445 4.85 12.03 -24.60
C GLY A 445 3.64 11.47 -23.86
N PHE A 446 3.88 10.93 -22.67
CA PHE A 446 2.85 10.40 -21.78
C PHE A 446 2.92 11.02 -20.38
N ASN A 447 1.75 11.34 -19.84
CA ASN A 447 1.55 11.68 -18.43
C ASN A 447 0.29 10.95 -17.92
N LEU A 448 0.43 9.65 -17.79
CA LEU A 448 -0.64 8.73 -17.44
C LEU A 448 -0.69 8.50 -15.91
N ARG A 449 -1.82 7.96 -15.43
CA ARG A 449 -2.00 7.57 -14.02
C ARG A 449 -1.84 6.08 -13.87
N ARG A 450 -2.92 5.34 -13.65
CA ARG A 450 -2.86 3.90 -13.54
C ARG A 450 -2.95 3.28 -14.93
N ILE A 451 -2.01 2.40 -15.26
CA ILE A 451 -1.98 1.63 -16.50
C ILE A 451 -2.01 0.16 -16.11
N ASN A 452 -3.07 -0.56 -16.47
CA ASN A 452 -3.23 -1.97 -16.15
C ASN A 452 -3.06 -2.80 -17.41
N PHE A 453 -2.07 -3.69 -17.44
CA PHE A 453 -2.03 -4.78 -18.41
C PHE A 453 -2.86 -5.95 -17.89
N LEU A 454 -3.89 -6.32 -18.64
CA LEU A 454 -4.89 -7.32 -18.27
C LEU A 454 -4.94 -8.51 -19.24
N SER A 455 -4.04 -8.56 -20.23
CA SER A 455 -3.97 -9.62 -21.23
C SER A 455 -3.63 -10.98 -20.60
N ASP A 456 -4.28 -12.03 -21.08
CA ASP A 456 -3.94 -13.44 -20.86
C ASP A 456 -2.93 -13.98 -21.90
N GLU A 457 -2.74 -13.23 -22.98
CA GLU A 457 -1.78 -13.53 -24.04
C GLU A 457 -0.45 -12.80 -23.85
N GLU A 458 0.54 -13.19 -24.65
CA GLU A 458 1.80 -12.46 -24.72
C GLU A 458 1.60 -11.12 -25.45
N VAL A 459 1.98 -10.02 -24.78
CA VAL A 459 1.88 -8.65 -25.28
C VAL A 459 3.18 -7.88 -25.08
N SER A 460 3.34 -6.78 -25.81
CA SER A 460 4.52 -5.94 -25.76
C SER A 460 4.21 -4.50 -25.35
N ILE A 461 5.19 -3.87 -24.70
CA ILE A 461 5.25 -2.44 -24.48
C ILE A 461 6.53 -1.87 -25.09
N SER A 462 6.36 -0.83 -25.90
CA SER A 462 7.44 -0.09 -26.55
C SER A 462 7.13 1.40 -26.48
N ILE A 463 7.94 2.17 -25.78
CA ILE A 463 7.74 3.61 -25.57
C ILE A 463 8.99 4.35 -26.00
N GLU A 464 8.95 4.99 -27.17
CA GLU A 464 10.10 5.72 -27.73
C GLU A 464 10.62 6.83 -26.80
N THR A 465 9.72 7.51 -26.07
CA THR A 465 10.09 8.54 -25.08
C THR A 465 10.59 7.97 -23.75
N GLU A 466 10.65 6.65 -23.62
CA GLU A 466 11.11 5.88 -22.47
C GLU A 466 10.37 6.19 -21.15
N THR A 467 9.22 6.87 -21.18
CA THR A 467 8.49 7.23 -19.96
C THR A 467 6.98 7.28 -20.15
N LEU A 468 6.24 6.74 -19.18
CA LEU A 468 4.77 6.88 -19.10
C LEU A 468 4.35 8.10 -18.24
N GLY A 469 5.33 8.86 -17.73
CA GLY A 469 5.13 10.05 -16.91
C GLY A 469 5.52 9.84 -15.44
N ALA A 470 5.81 10.94 -14.73
CA ALA A 470 6.33 10.91 -13.36
C ALA A 470 5.32 10.43 -12.29
N MET A 471 4.06 10.25 -12.66
CA MET A 471 2.97 9.79 -11.80
C MET A 471 2.36 8.45 -12.26
N SER A 472 3.04 7.76 -13.18
CA SER A 472 2.56 6.52 -13.80
C SER A 472 2.69 5.30 -12.86
N GLU A 473 1.58 4.61 -12.64
CA GLU A 473 1.51 3.35 -11.92
C GLU A 473 1.21 2.24 -12.93
N LEU A 474 2.23 1.48 -13.31
CA LEU A 474 2.09 0.34 -14.22
C LEU A 474 1.82 -0.93 -13.41
N GLN A 475 0.69 -1.58 -13.67
CA GLN A 475 0.27 -2.82 -13.01
C GLN A 475 0.16 -3.97 -14.01
N ILE A 476 0.71 -5.13 -13.66
CA ILE A 476 0.56 -6.38 -14.41
C ILE A 476 -0.45 -7.26 -13.68
N ASN A 477 -1.66 -7.32 -14.23
CA ASN A 477 -2.84 -7.93 -13.63
C ASN A 477 -3.45 -9.05 -14.50
N GLY A 478 -2.94 -9.24 -15.72
CA GLY A 478 -3.30 -10.35 -16.59
C GLY A 478 -2.48 -11.62 -16.31
N SER A 479 -2.88 -12.74 -16.89
CA SER A 479 -2.16 -14.03 -16.79
C SER A 479 -1.07 -14.19 -17.87
N GLY A 480 -1.09 -13.36 -18.90
CA GLY A 480 -0.14 -13.34 -20.01
C GLY A 480 1.21 -12.72 -19.65
N ALA A 481 2.10 -12.66 -20.64
CA ALA A 481 3.43 -12.09 -20.50
C ALA A 481 3.50 -10.68 -21.09
N VAL A 482 4.06 -9.73 -20.34
CA VAL A 482 4.35 -8.37 -20.83
C VAL A 482 5.84 -8.24 -21.12
N ASN A 483 6.17 -8.00 -22.38
CA ASN A 483 7.53 -7.90 -22.89
C ASN A 483 7.92 -6.45 -23.16
N LEU A 484 8.96 -5.96 -22.49
CA LEU A 484 9.58 -4.68 -22.88
C LEU A 484 10.29 -4.83 -24.23
N GLN A 485 10.14 -3.81 -25.08
CA GLN A 485 10.87 -3.66 -26.35
C GLN A 485 11.71 -2.36 -26.40
N SER A 486 11.67 -1.57 -25.33
CA SER A 486 12.43 -0.34 -25.14
C SER A 486 12.77 -0.14 -23.66
N PRO A 487 13.77 0.68 -23.30
CA PRO A 487 13.94 1.15 -21.94
C PRO A 487 12.66 1.83 -21.43
N LEU A 488 12.42 1.73 -20.12
CA LEU A 488 11.18 2.23 -19.53
C LEU A 488 11.40 2.90 -18.18
N THR A 489 10.80 4.09 -18.03
CA THR A 489 10.70 4.82 -16.77
C THR A 489 9.23 4.93 -16.35
N VAL A 490 8.92 4.44 -15.16
CA VAL A 490 7.61 4.58 -14.51
C VAL A 490 7.77 5.06 -13.08
N ARG A 491 6.70 5.56 -12.46
CA ARG A 491 6.75 5.88 -11.04
C ARG A 491 6.69 4.62 -10.20
N ASP A 492 5.68 3.80 -10.43
CA ASP A 492 5.40 2.58 -9.68
C ASP A 492 5.24 1.42 -10.67
N LEU A 493 5.78 0.25 -10.31
CA LEU A 493 5.62 -1.00 -11.05
C LEU A 493 5.14 -2.09 -10.08
N VAL A 494 3.92 -2.59 -10.30
CA VAL A 494 3.25 -3.56 -9.42
C VAL A 494 2.93 -4.84 -10.20
N LEU A 495 3.38 -5.98 -9.68
CA LEU A 495 3.29 -7.28 -10.32
C LEU A 495 2.34 -8.17 -9.51
N ASN A 496 1.10 -8.31 -9.98
CA ASN A 496 0.06 -9.09 -9.30
C ASN A 496 -0.05 -10.51 -9.88
N SER A 497 0.09 -10.68 -11.20
CA SER A 497 -0.03 -11.96 -11.91
C SER A 497 0.78 -11.98 -13.22
N GLY A 498 0.72 -13.08 -13.97
CA GLY A 498 1.30 -13.21 -15.31
C GLY A 498 2.82 -13.23 -15.32
N ALA A 499 3.42 -12.68 -16.39
CA ALA A 499 4.86 -12.51 -16.48
C ALA A 499 5.26 -11.09 -16.93
N PHE A 500 6.44 -10.64 -16.49
CA PHE A 500 7.04 -9.38 -16.94
C PHE A 500 8.50 -9.61 -17.32
N ASN A 501 8.84 -9.36 -18.59
CA ASN A 501 10.17 -9.58 -19.13
C ASN A 501 10.77 -8.26 -19.59
N ALA A 502 11.90 -7.87 -18.98
CA ALA A 502 12.63 -6.67 -19.37
C ALA A 502 13.40 -6.85 -20.69
N ASN A 503 13.64 -8.10 -21.12
CA ASN A 503 14.29 -8.44 -22.40
C ASN A 503 15.59 -7.68 -22.67
N GLY A 504 16.38 -7.41 -21.63
CA GLY A 504 17.65 -6.68 -21.75
C GLY A 504 17.50 -5.15 -21.80
N HIS A 505 16.29 -4.61 -21.68
CA HIS A 505 16.05 -3.17 -21.64
C HIS A 505 16.10 -2.61 -20.21
N ASP A 506 16.83 -1.51 -20.03
CA ASP A 506 17.01 -0.87 -18.73
C ASP A 506 15.66 -0.34 -18.18
N LEU A 507 15.50 -0.50 -16.86
CA LEU A 507 14.28 -0.14 -16.16
C LEU A 507 14.58 0.89 -15.06
N ARG A 508 13.77 1.94 -15.00
CA ARG A 508 13.80 2.94 -13.94
C ARG A 508 12.43 3.07 -13.28
N VAL A 509 12.36 2.71 -12.00
CA VAL A 509 11.15 2.87 -11.18
C VAL A 509 11.38 3.99 -10.17
N ILE A 510 10.73 5.13 -10.36
CA ILE A 510 11.03 6.35 -9.59
C ILE A 510 10.68 6.18 -8.09
N PHE A 511 9.64 5.41 -7.79
CA PHE A 511 9.14 5.21 -6.44
C PHE A 511 9.16 3.74 -6.01
N SER A 512 8.20 2.91 -6.40
CA SER A 512 8.07 1.55 -5.84
C SER A 512 7.99 0.45 -6.89
N PHE A 513 8.82 -0.57 -6.73
CA PHE A 513 8.69 -1.88 -7.37
C PHE A 513 8.12 -2.87 -6.36
N VAL A 514 7.06 -3.60 -6.73
CA VAL A 514 6.32 -4.46 -5.82
C VAL A 514 6.01 -5.81 -6.45
N MET A 515 6.47 -6.88 -5.81
CA MET A 515 6.01 -8.25 -6.02
C MET A 515 5.37 -8.77 -4.73
N HIS A 516 4.09 -9.13 -4.74
CA HIS A 516 3.36 -9.58 -3.55
C HIS A 516 3.65 -11.04 -3.17
N ASN A 517 3.41 -11.42 -1.91
CA ASN A 517 3.60 -12.79 -1.40
C ASN A 517 2.62 -13.83 -1.96
N HIS A 518 1.52 -13.37 -2.58
CA HIS A 518 0.49 -14.22 -3.19
C HIS A 518 0.53 -14.19 -4.73
N SER A 519 1.47 -13.45 -5.35
CA SER A 519 1.52 -13.37 -6.81
C SER A 519 1.98 -14.71 -7.39
N SER A 520 1.36 -15.13 -8.49
CA SER A 520 1.86 -16.20 -9.37
C SER A 520 2.79 -15.64 -10.44
N CYS A 521 3.35 -14.44 -10.23
CA CYS A 521 4.03 -13.69 -11.27
C CYS A 521 5.44 -14.26 -11.55
N GLN A 522 5.86 -14.27 -12.81
CA GLN A 522 7.22 -14.58 -13.22
C GLN A 522 7.89 -13.31 -13.77
N VAL A 523 8.97 -12.86 -13.14
CA VAL A 523 9.62 -11.60 -13.50
C VAL A 523 11.05 -11.87 -13.94
N ASP A 524 11.38 -11.47 -15.18
CA ASP A 524 12.73 -11.54 -15.72
C ASP A 524 13.32 -10.14 -15.93
N LEU A 525 14.28 -9.78 -15.07
CA LEU A 525 15.08 -8.55 -15.15
C LEU A 525 16.54 -8.85 -15.53
N SER A 526 16.83 -10.03 -16.07
CA SER A 526 18.21 -10.46 -16.31
C SER A 526 18.95 -9.52 -17.26
N GLY A 527 20.22 -9.26 -16.94
CA GLY A 527 21.14 -8.48 -17.75
C GLY A 527 20.92 -6.95 -17.77
N ILE A 528 19.93 -6.41 -17.05
CA ILE A 528 19.60 -4.97 -17.12
C ILE A 528 20.28 -4.14 -16.01
N ASN A 529 20.32 -2.83 -16.21
CA ASN A 529 20.47 -1.87 -15.12
C ASN A 529 19.09 -1.50 -14.58
N PHE A 530 18.85 -1.78 -13.30
CA PHE A 530 17.58 -1.51 -12.64
C PHE A 530 17.75 -0.47 -11.53
N ARG A 531 17.19 0.73 -11.72
CA ARG A 531 17.19 1.78 -10.69
C ARG A 531 15.82 1.91 -10.07
N VAL A 532 15.74 1.83 -8.75
CA VAL A 532 14.48 1.89 -7.99
C VAL A 532 14.65 2.60 -6.67
N ARG A 533 13.63 3.31 -6.17
CA ARG A 533 13.70 3.90 -4.81
C ARG A 533 13.32 2.87 -3.74
N GLN A 534 12.19 2.19 -3.91
CA GLN A 534 11.73 1.12 -3.03
C GLN A 534 11.64 -0.19 -3.81
N PHE A 535 12.64 -1.06 -3.61
CA PHE A 535 12.62 -2.42 -4.13
C PHE A 535 11.92 -3.30 -3.10
N ASN A 536 10.74 -3.82 -3.43
CA ASN A 536 10.00 -4.67 -2.52
C ASN A 536 9.66 -6.03 -3.13
N ASN A 537 10.48 -7.03 -2.84
CA ASN A 537 10.23 -8.40 -3.23
C ASN A 537 9.66 -9.20 -2.04
N TRP A 538 8.35 -9.42 -2.03
CA TRP A 538 7.68 -10.32 -1.08
C TRP A 538 7.39 -11.70 -1.68
N SER A 539 7.77 -11.96 -2.92
CA SER A 539 7.47 -13.22 -3.60
C SER A 539 8.23 -14.41 -3.01
N PRO A 540 7.70 -15.64 -3.18
CA PRO A 540 8.46 -16.87 -2.96
C PRO A 540 9.70 -16.97 -3.86
N GLU A 541 10.67 -17.79 -3.46
CA GLU A 541 11.88 -18.07 -4.25
C GLU A 541 11.55 -18.59 -5.66
N GLY A 542 12.31 -18.16 -6.67
CA GLY A 542 12.18 -18.63 -8.05
C GLY A 542 11.26 -17.80 -8.95
N GLN A 543 10.56 -16.78 -8.42
CA GLN A 543 9.70 -15.90 -9.22
C GLN A 543 10.42 -14.71 -9.85
N LEU A 544 11.65 -14.40 -9.41
CA LEU A 544 12.43 -13.26 -9.88
C LEU A 544 13.78 -13.72 -10.44
N ASN A 545 13.98 -13.57 -11.75
CA ASN A 545 15.27 -13.73 -12.41
C ASN A 545 16.00 -12.37 -12.46
N VAL A 546 17.17 -12.31 -11.81
CA VAL A 546 18.06 -11.13 -11.74
C VAL A 546 19.50 -11.49 -12.10
N GLU A 547 19.68 -12.52 -12.93
CA GLU A 547 21.01 -12.91 -13.41
C GLU A 547 21.67 -11.77 -14.19
N GLY A 548 22.90 -11.40 -13.82
CA GLY A 548 23.63 -10.29 -14.45
C GLY A 548 23.04 -8.89 -14.22
N THR A 549 21.96 -8.76 -13.44
CA THR A 549 21.27 -7.49 -13.17
C THR A 549 22.05 -6.62 -12.19
N ARG A 550 22.13 -5.32 -12.49
CA ARG A 550 22.71 -4.31 -11.58
C ARG A 550 21.58 -3.47 -10.97
N ILE A 551 21.29 -3.72 -9.70
CA ILE A 551 20.21 -3.04 -8.97
C ILE A 551 20.78 -1.86 -8.18
N THR A 552 20.20 -0.68 -8.33
CA THR A 552 20.47 0.50 -7.49
C THR A 552 19.21 0.90 -6.72
N SER A 553 19.27 0.83 -5.38
CA SER A 553 18.18 1.21 -4.46
C SER A 553 18.48 2.54 -3.75
N LEU A 554 17.45 3.37 -3.51
CA LEU A 554 17.55 4.72 -2.93
C LEU A 554 16.66 4.93 -1.68
N GLY A 555 16.27 3.87 -0.97
CA GLY A 555 15.45 4.03 0.23
C GLY A 555 14.92 2.77 0.85
N VAL A 556 14.40 1.81 0.07
CA VAL A 556 13.97 0.51 0.62
C VAL A 556 14.51 -0.61 -0.25
N PHE A 557 15.04 -1.64 0.39
CA PHE A 557 15.38 -2.91 -0.23
C PHE A 557 14.86 -4.04 0.64
N HIS A 558 13.72 -4.62 0.25
CA HIS A 558 13.18 -5.82 0.85
C HIS A 558 13.42 -7.01 -0.07
N SER A 559 14.05 -8.05 0.47
CA SER A 559 14.30 -9.32 -0.20
C SER A 559 13.86 -10.49 0.66
N ASN A 560 13.60 -11.63 0.02
CA ASN A 560 13.12 -12.85 0.65
C ASN A 560 14.06 -14.02 0.33
N ASN A 561 15.28 -14.00 0.89
CA ASN A 561 16.33 -15.01 0.70
C ASN A 561 16.76 -15.22 -0.77
N GLN A 562 16.70 -14.17 -1.60
CA GLN A 562 17.10 -14.22 -3.00
C GLN A 562 18.61 -14.01 -3.18
N GLU A 563 19.18 -14.59 -4.24
CA GLU A 563 20.53 -14.29 -4.71
C GLU A 563 20.51 -13.21 -5.78
N TYR A 564 21.40 -12.22 -5.66
CA TYR A 564 21.55 -11.09 -6.58
C TYR A 564 22.96 -11.03 -7.15
N TYR A 565 23.07 -10.59 -8.41
CA TYR A 565 24.37 -10.36 -9.03
C TYR A 565 25.07 -9.12 -8.46
N HIS A 566 24.48 -7.93 -8.59
CA HIS A 566 25.08 -6.69 -8.08
C HIS A 566 24.01 -5.77 -7.50
N VAL A 567 24.16 -5.41 -6.22
CA VAL A 567 23.29 -4.48 -5.50
C VAL A 567 24.09 -3.25 -5.07
N THR A 568 23.56 -2.07 -5.35
CA THR A 568 24.08 -0.78 -4.88
C THR A 568 23.03 -0.09 -4.00
N PHE A 569 23.42 0.30 -2.79
CA PHE A 569 22.66 1.16 -1.91
C PHE A 569 23.17 2.59 -2.03
N ASP A 570 22.31 3.49 -2.47
CA ASP A 570 22.63 4.89 -2.79
C ASP A 570 21.66 5.84 -2.05
N GLY A 571 21.74 5.84 -0.72
CA GLY A 571 20.87 6.65 0.13
C GLY A 571 21.25 8.14 0.18
N SER A 572 22.45 8.50 -0.25
CA SER A 572 22.94 9.89 -0.25
C SER A 572 22.20 10.76 -1.26
N VAL A 573 21.67 10.17 -2.34
CA VAL A 573 20.83 10.86 -3.31
C VAL A 573 19.50 11.26 -2.65
N MET A 574 19.37 12.56 -2.34
CA MET A 574 18.23 13.20 -1.66
C MET A 574 18.11 12.95 -0.14
N GLY A 575 19.13 12.35 0.50
CA GLY A 575 19.17 12.16 1.96
C GLY A 575 18.13 11.17 2.48
N PHE A 576 17.81 10.14 1.70
CA PHE A 576 16.88 9.09 2.12
C PHE A 576 17.56 8.10 3.07
N LEU A 577 16.88 7.73 4.14
CA LEU A 577 17.27 6.58 4.96
C LEU A 577 17.09 5.30 4.13
N GLN A 578 18.19 4.58 3.86
CA GLN A 578 18.16 3.29 3.20
C GLN A 578 17.79 2.20 4.20
N ARG A 579 16.61 1.60 4.04
CA ARG A 579 16.12 0.50 4.89
C ARG A 579 16.26 -0.83 4.19
N VAL A 580 16.79 -1.82 4.90
CA VAL A 580 16.95 -3.17 4.37
C VAL A 580 16.17 -4.16 5.22
N TYR A 581 15.30 -4.91 4.54
CA TYR A 581 14.44 -5.90 5.15
C TYR A 581 14.70 -7.26 4.52
N GLY A 582 14.72 -8.30 5.38
CA GLY A 582 14.92 -9.68 4.96
C GLY A 582 16.37 -10.00 4.61
N SER A 583 16.73 -11.27 4.74
CA SER A 583 18.06 -11.77 4.40
C SER A 583 18.18 -11.98 2.90
N PHE A 584 19.39 -11.79 2.35
CA PHE A 584 19.70 -12.05 0.94
C PHE A 584 21.19 -12.31 0.72
N SER A 585 21.52 -12.81 -0.47
CA SER A 585 22.89 -12.97 -0.94
C SER A 585 23.16 -12.06 -2.13
N ALA A 586 24.34 -11.45 -2.22
CA ALA A 586 24.77 -10.71 -3.40
C ALA A 586 26.21 -11.06 -3.80
N GLU A 587 26.49 -11.32 -5.08
CA GLU A 587 27.89 -11.51 -5.51
C GLU A 587 28.70 -10.24 -5.24
N LYS A 588 28.10 -9.08 -5.48
CA LYS A 588 28.66 -7.77 -5.14
C LYS A 588 27.63 -6.87 -4.46
N LEU A 589 28.00 -6.34 -3.29
CA LEU A 589 27.26 -5.29 -2.60
C LEU A 589 28.10 -4.01 -2.51
N VAL A 590 27.53 -2.89 -2.92
CA VAL A 590 28.13 -1.56 -2.81
C VAL A 590 27.26 -0.67 -1.96
N ILE A 591 27.84 -0.04 -0.94
CA ILE A 591 27.20 1.00 -0.14
C ILE A 591 27.89 2.32 -0.49
N MET A 592 27.15 3.26 -1.07
CA MET A 592 27.69 4.53 -1.54
C MET A 592 28.02 5.47 -0.36
N PRO A 593 29.04 6.34 -0.49
CA PRO A 593 29.34 7.38 0.49
C PRO A 593 28.11 8.20 0.89
N GLY A 594 28.00 8.57 2.17
CA GLY A 594 26.88 9.34 2.71
C GLY A 594 25.58 8.55 2.90
N THR A 595 25.59 7.24 2.67
CA THR A 595 24.41 6.40 2.90
C THR A 595 24.23 6.14 4.39
N THR A 596 23.05 6.47 4.90
CA THR A 596 22.56 5.98 6.20
C THR A 596 21.74 4.71 5.98
N LEU A 597 22.17 3.59 6.56
CA LEU A 597 21.64 2.25 6.37
C LEU A 597 21.03 1.71 7.67
N GLU A 598 19.70 1.55 7.68
CA GLU A 598 18.95 0.88 8.74
C GLU A 598 18.64 -0.57 8.33
N LEU A 599 19.19 -1.52 9.07
CA LEU A 599 18.98 -2.95 8.86
C LEU A 599 17.87 -3.46 9.77
N ARG A 600 17.02 -4.35 9.26
CA ARG A 600 16.11 -5.10 10.13
C ARG A 600 16.92 -5.99 11.07
N ALA A 601 16.69 -5.90 12.37
CA ALA A 601 17.36 -6.76 13.35
C ALA A 601 17.16 -8.25 13.03
N GLY A 602 18.24 -9.02 13.20
CA GLY A 602 18.28 -10.46 12.96
C GLY A 602 18.45 -10.90 11.49
N ILE A 603 18.49 -9.97 10.52
CA ILE A 603 18.75 -10.35 9.12
C ILE A 603 20.23 -10.63 8.87
N THR A 604 20.51 -11.43 7.85
CA THR A 604 21.87 -11.68 7.35
C THR A 604 21.98 -11.27 5.89
N ILE A 605 22.95 -10.41 5.60
CA ILE A 605 23.34 -10.02 4.24
C ILE A 605 24.62 -10.79 3.90
N THR A 606 24.54 -11.74 2.98
CA THR A 606 25.69 -12.53 2.53
C THR A 606 26.28 -11.90 1.27
N THR A 607 27.59 -11.69 1.22
CA THR A 607 28.24 -11.05 0.08
C THR A 607 29.41 -11.86 -0.45
N GLY A 608 29.57 -11.92 -1.78
CA GLY A 608 30.83 -12.34 -2.40
C GLY A 608 31.91 -11.25 -2.29
N SER A 609 31.49 -9.98 -2.36
CA SER A 609 32.33 -8.80 -2.19
C SER A 609 31.50 -7.64 -1.64
N LEU A 610 31.89 -7.11 -0.49
CA LEU A 610 31.34 -5.87 0.10
C LEU A 610 32.27 -4.68 -0.14
N THR A 611 31.75 -3.62 -0.75
CA THR A 611 32.40 -2.30 -0.85
C THR A 611 31.63 -1.28 -0.03
N ALA A 612 32.22 -0.79 1.06
CA ALA A 612 31.64 0.26 1.91
C ALA A 612 32.74 1.26 2.30
N SER A 613 32.91 2.33 1.53
CA SER A 613 33.95 3.34 1.78
C SER A 613 33.35 4.73 1.71
N GLY A 614 33.07 5.32 2.87
CA GLY A 614 32.69 6.73 3.00
C GLY A 614 33.90 7.67 2.86
N ASN A 615 33.68 8.94 3.18
CA ASN A 615 34.72 9.95 3.32
C ASN A 615 34.44 10.85 4.55
N GLY A 616 35.39 11.71 4.93
CA GLY A 616 35.24 12.57 6.11
C GLY A 616 34.05 13.54 6.10
N ASN A 617 33.45 13.82 4.94
CA ASN A 617 32.24 14.66 4.83
C ASN A 617 30.96 13.83 4.65
N GLU A 618 31.09 12.60 4.13
CA GLU A 618 29.98 11.70 3.80
C GLU A 618 30.29 10.30 4.36
N PRO A 619 30.26 10.14 5.70
CA PRO A 619 30.43 8.84 6.32
C PRO A 619 29.28 7.90 5.93
N ILE A 620 29.51 6.60 6.04
CA ILE A 620 28.45 5.59 5.89
C ILE A 620 28.02 5.18 7.29
N GLU A 621 26.73 5.36 7.60
CA GLU A 621 26.16 4.99 8.89
C GLU A 621 25.41 3.66 8.75
N ILE A 622 25.66 2.70 9.63
CA ILE A 622 24.97 1.40 9.63
C ILE A 622 24.51 1.05 11.04
N PHE A 623 23.20 0.82 11.19
CA PHE A 623 22.57 0.44 12.47
C PHE A 623 21.35 -0.45 12.25
N THR A 624 20.77 -0.99 13.33
CA THR A 624 19.53 -1.78 13.27
C THR A 624 18.31 -1.00 13.76
N HIS A 625 17.12 -1.39 13.28
CA HIS A 625 15.86 -0.75 13.68
C HIS A 625 15.48 -1.02 15.16
N GLU A 626 16.09 -2.03 15.79
CA GLU A 626 15.88 -2.42 17.19
C GLU A 626 17.21 -2.32 17.95
N GLU A 627 17.30 -1.33 18.84
CA GLU A 627 18.48 -1.12 19.68
C GLU A 627 18.79 -2.35 20.53
N GLY A 628 20.04 -2.80 20.52
CA GLY A 628 20.47 -3.97 21.28
C GLY A 628 20.38 -5.30 20.52
N VAL A 629 19.82 -5.31 19.30
CA VAL A 629 19.67 -6.52 18.50
C VAL A 629 20.43 -6.37 17.19
N GLU A 630 21.39 -7.27 16.96
CA GLU A 630 22.31 -7.18 15.82
C GLU A 630 21.67 -7.62 14.49
N ALA A 631 22.21 -7.07 13.39
CA ALA A 631 22.10 -7.64 12.05
C ALA A 631 23.48 -8.05 11.54
N PHE A 632 23.54 -8.96 10.57
CA PHE A 632 24.77 -9.65 10.18
C PHE A 632 25.21 -9.32 8.75
N PHE A 633 26.50 -9.02 8.57
CA PHE A 633 27.17 -9.12 7.26
C PHE A 633 28.01 -10.40 7.22
N SER A 634 27.85 -11.22 6.19
CA SER A 634 28.56 -12.50 6.06
C SER A 634 29.38 -12.54 4.78
N GLN A 635 30.70 -12.76 4.88
CA GLN A 635 31.55 -13.04 3.73
C GLN A 635 32.46 -14.24 4.02
N SER A 636 32.48 -15.21 3.12
CA SER A 636 33.11 -16.52 3.36
C SER A 636 34.64 -16.49 3.37
N SER A 637 35.26 -15.54 2.67
CA SER A 637 36.73 -15.41 2.57
C SER A 637 37.17 -14.02 2.08
N GLY A 638 38.47 -13.75 2.15
CA GLY A 638 39.07 -12.49 1.69
C GLY A 638 39.08 -11.40 2.77
N THR A 639 39.18 -10.14 2.35
CA THR A 639 39.22 -8.98 3.25
C THR A 639 38.20 -7.95 2.79
N VAL A 640 37.40 -7.44 3.72
CA VAL A 640 36.48 -6.32 3.54
C VAL A 640 37.12 -5.08 4.15
N ASN A 641 37.46 -4.09 3.33
CA ASN A 641 38.05 -2.83 3.77
C ASN A 641 36.97 -1.73 3.82
N GLY A 642 36.39 -1.54 5.00
CA GLY A 642 35.49 -0.44 5.32
C GLY A 642 36.24 0.86 5.62
N ARG A 643 35.76 2.01 5.17
CA ARG A 643 36.35 3.32 5.53
C ARG A 643 35.29 4.34 5.92
N HIS A 644 35.57 5.18 6.91
CA HIS A 644 34.65 6.22 7.40
C HIS A 644 33.24 5.66 7.67
N LEU A 645 33.20 4.52 8.37
CA LEU A 645 31.97 3.88 8.80
C LEU A 645 31.58 4.35 10.20
N ILE A 646 30.28 4.46 10.46
CA ILE A 646 29.72 4.61 11.80
C ILE A 646 28.83 3.39 12.03
N LEU A 647 29.25 2.49 12.91
CA LEU A 647 28.64 1.17 13.10
C LEU A 647 28.00 1.06 14.49
N LYS A 648 26.77 0.54 14.55
CA LYS A 648 26.07 0.16 15.79
C LYS A 648 25.23 -1.09 15.55
N ASP A 649 25.11 -1.99 16.54
CA ASP A 649 24.23 -3.16 16.47
C ASP A 649 24.48 -4.02 15.19
N ASN A 650 25.74 -4.26 14.84
CA ASN A 650 26.12 -4.96 13.62
C ASN A 650 27.24 -5.98 13.86
N HIS A 651 27.06 -7.18 13.30
CA HIS A 651 28.02 -8.27 13.46
C HIS A 651 28.54 -8.73 12.09
N ALA A 652 29.85 -8.60 11.87
CA ALA A 652 30.52 -9.19 10.71
C ALA A 652 30.92 -10.65 10.99
N VAL A 653 30.39 -11.58 10.20
CA VAL A 653 30.58 -13.03 10.36
C VAL A 653 31.17 -13.65 9.08
N GLY A 654 31.53 -14.94 9.18
CA GLY A 654 32.07 -15.72 8.08
C GLY A 654 33.58 -15.96 8.22
N GLY A 655 34.25 -16.21 7.09
CA GLY A 655 35.69 -16.50 7.04
C GLY A 655 36.54 -15.36 6.48
N ALA A 656 35.92 -14.23 6.11
CA ALA A 656 36.62 -13.02 5.69
C ALA A 656 37.08 -12.18 6.89
N GLU A 657 38.12 -11.36 6.66
CA GLU A 657 38.57 -10.35 7.62
C GLU A 657 37.89 -9.01 7.34
N PHE A 658 37.19 -8.45 8.33
CA PHE A 658 36.49 -7.16 8.21
C PHE A 658 37.28 -6.07 8.93
N LEU A 659 37.81 -5.12 8.16
CA LEU A 659 38.68 -4.04 8.63
C LEU A 659 37.96 -2.69 8.48
N ALA A 660 37.85 -1.92 9.55
CA ALA A 660 37.21 -0.60 9.56
C ALA A 660 38.27 0.49 9.81
N TYR A 661 38.69 1.18 8.74
CA TYR A 661 39.65 2.28 8.80
C TYR A 661 38.93 3.60 9.02
N ASP A 662 39.50 4.49 9.84
CA ASP A 662 38.96 5.85 10.06
C ASP A 662 37.46 5.84 10.43
N SER A 663 37.03 4.83 11.18
CA SER A 663 35.64 4.48 11.46
C SER A 663 35.31 4.53 12.95
N GLU A 664 34.04 4.75 13.28
CA GLU A 664 33.48 4.79 14.63
C GLU A 664 32.67 3.52 14.90
N LEU A 665 33.07 2.74 15.91
CA LEU A 665 32.38 1.52 16.33
C LEU A 665 31.71 1.78 17.68
N HIS A 666 30.38 1.71 17.72
CA HIS A 666 29.56 1.92 18.92
C HIS A 666 29.21 0.60 19.61
N ALA A 667 28.07 0.54 20.32
CA ALA A 667 27.63 -0.64 21.04
C ALA A 667 27.23 -1.77 20.08
N ASN A 668 27.45 -3.01 20.54
CA ASN A 668 27.07 -4.25 19.85
C ASN A 668 27.61 -4.31 18.41
N VAL A 669 28.90 -4.03 18.26
CA VAL A 669 29.62 -4.22 17.00
C VAL A 669 30.63 -5.35 17.19
N GLU A 670 30.41 -6.48 16.52
CA GLU A 670 31.27 -7.67 16.57
C GLU A 670 31.85 -8.00 15.18
N GLY A 671 33.02 -8.65 15.15
CA GLY A 671 33.69 -9.10 13.91
C GLY A 671 34.42 -8.02 13.10
N TRP A 672 34.10 -6.73 13.28
CA TRP A 672 34.85 -5.62 12.68
C TRP A 672 36.10 -5.26 13.48
N GLN A 673 37.26 -5.22 12.84
CA GLN A 673 38.50 -4.74 13.44
C GLN A 673 38.67 -3.25 13.16
N SER A 674 38.58 -2.43 14.22
CA SER A 674 38.89 -0.99 14.13
C SER A 674 40.38 -0.78 13.93
N LEU A 675 40.75 -0.03 12.88
CA LEU A 675 42.12 0.40 12.62
C LEU A 675 42.19 1.92 12.77
N THR A 676 43.06 2.40 13.67
CA THR A 676 43.26 3.84 13.93
C THR A 676 43.85 4.58 12.72
N PRO A 677 43.61 5.89 12.61
CA PRO A 677 43.98 6.69 11.43
C PRO A 677 45.46 6.60 11.12
N VAL A 678 45.79 6.38 9.84
CA VAL A 678 47.09 6.81 9.33
C VAL A 678 47.05 8.33 9.38
N HIS A 679 47.89 8.96 10.21
CA HIS A 679 47.93 10.42 10.32
C HIS A 679 48.21 11.03 8.94
N GLU A 680 47.19 11.63 8.33
CA GLU A 680 47.35 12.41 7.10
C GLU A 680 48.14 13.68 7.41
N ILE A 681 49.31 13.79 6.80
CA ILE A 681 50.13 15.01 6.86
C ILE A 681 49.47 16.07 5.99
N ARG A 682 49.18 17.27 6.53
CA ARG A 682 48.78 18.40 5.68
C ARG A 682 49.93 18.77 4.75
N ALA A 683 49.65 19.13 3.50
CA ALA A 683 50.70 19.51 2.53
C ALA A 683 51.65 20.62 3.03
N GLU A 684 51.19 21.46 3.96
CA GLU A 684 51.94 22.52 4.66
C GLU A 684 53.03 22.00 5.60
N GLU A 685 52.89 20.76 6.10
CA GLU A 685 53.84 20.10 6.99
C GLU A 685 54.94 19.34 6.21
N ILE A 686 54.78 19.18 4.89
CA ILE A 686 55.81 18.66 3.99
C ILE A 686 56.64 19.84 3.49
N SER A 687 57.84 19.96 4.01
CA SER A 687 58.76 20.99 3.53
C SER A 687 59.54 20.46 2.33
N ILE A 688 59.23 20.98 1.13
CA ILE A 688 59.95 20.71 -0.11
C ILE A 688 60.56 21.99 -0.64
N TYR A 689 61.89 22.02 -0.75
CA TYR A 689 62.61 23.18 -1.23
C TYR A 689 63.93 22.78 -1.93
N PRO A 690 64.26 23.41 -3.07
CA PRO A 690 63.46 24.39 -3.83
C PRO A 690 62.33 23.73 -4.66
N ASN A 691 61.29 24.50 -4.98
CA ASN A 691 60.27 24.13 -5.98
C ASN A 691 59.88 25.40 -6.78
N PRO A 692 60.19 25.49 -8.09
CA PRO A 692 60.77 24.47 -8.95
C PRO A 692 62.19 24.05 -8.52
N PHE A 693 62.56 22.80 -8.80
CA PHE A 693 63.92 22.31 -8.58
C PHE A 693 64.70 22.18 -9.89
N THR A 694 66.02 22.30 -9.81
CA THR A 694 66.93 22.14 -10.95
C THR A 694 67.73 20.85 -10.90
N GLU A 695 68.16 20.43 -9.70
CA GLU A 695 68.97 19.21 -9.53
C GLU A 695 68.39 18.24 -8.49
N SER A 696 67.88 18.75 -7.37
CA SER A 696 67.40 17.93 -6.26
C SER A 696 66.41 18.68 -5.37
N ILE A 697 65.65 17.93 -4.59
CA ILE A 697 64.75 18.46 -3.55
C ILE A 697 65.20 18.01 -2.17
N ASN A 698 64.98 18.86 -1.16
CA ASN A 698 65.06 18.43 0.23
C ASN A 698 63.66 18.08 0.72
N VAL A 699 63.50 16.89 1.30
CA VAL A 699 62.24 16.41 1.88
C VAL A 699 62.49 16.03 3.33
N LYS A 700 61.73 16.60 4.26
CA LYS A 700 61.77 16.19 5.67
C LYS A 700 60.84 14.99 5.87
N GLY A 701 61.36 13.89 6.38
CA GLY A 701 60.55 12.71 6.73
C GLY A 701 61.06 11.99 7.97
N TYR A 702 60.43 10.86 8.29
CA TYR A 702 60.64 10.05 9.49
C TYR A 702 61.21 8.67 9.12
N GLU A 703 61.83 7.99 10.08
CA GLU A 703 62.47 6.68 9.85
C GLU A 703 61.44 5.64 9.36
N GLY A 704 61.77 4.94 8.27
CA GLY A 704 60.92 3.90 7.69
C GLY A 704 59.91 4.38 6.65
N GLU A 705 59.87 5.67 6.34
CA GLU A 705 59.03 6.23 5.28
C GLU A 705 59.64 5.98 3.88
N ILE A 706 58.76 5.90 2.87
CA ILE A 706 59.08 5.79 1.45
C ILE A 706 58.45 6.98 0.73
N LEU A 707 59.27 7.77 0.05
CA LEU A 707 58.82 8.80 -0.89
C LEU A 707 58.62 8.17 -2.26
N ASN A 708 57.41 8.24 -2.80
CA ASN A 708 57.05 7.82 -4.15
C ASN A 708 56.84 9.05 -5.04
N ILE A 709 57.31 8.97 -6.28
CA ILE A 709 57.17 10.00 -7.30
C ILE A 709 56.31 9.47 -8.43
N PHE A 710 55.26 10.20 -8.79
CA PHE A 710 54.32 9.83 -9.85
C PHE A 710 54.29 10.89 -10.97
N SER A 711 53.93 10.46 -12.17
CA SER A 711 53.47 11.38 -13.23
C SER A 711 52.12 12.00 -12.85
N LEU A 712 51.70 13.06 -13.53
CA LEU A 712 50.38 13.67 -13.31
C LEU A 712 49.22 12.72 -13.65
N GLU A 713 49.45 11.74 -14.53
CA GLU A 713 48.50 10.69 -14.89
C GLU A 713 48.50 9.53 -13.87
N GLY A 714 49.24 9.64 -12.76
CA GLY A 714 49.22 8.69 -11.65
C GLY A 714 50.14 7.47 -11.82
N ARG A 715 51.06 7.46 -12.80
CA ARG A 715 52.03 6.37 -12.97
C ARG A 715 53.23 6.54 -12.05
N LEU A 716 53.58 5.51 -11.27
CA LEU A 716 54.78 5.50 -10.43
C LEU A 716 56.04 5.57 -11.30
N ILE A 717 56.91 6.53 -11.01
CA ILE A 717 58.18 6.76 -11.67
C ILE A 717 59.32 6.16 -10.85
N GLU A 718 59.42 6.52 -9.57
CA GLU A 718 60.53 6.12 -8.70
C GLU A 718 60.15 6.23 -7.22
N SER A 719 60.85 5.49 -6.35
CA SER A 719 60.65 5.48 -4.90
C SER A 719 61.98 5.58 -4.14
N PHE A 720 61.98 6.32 -3.02
CA PHE A 720 63.16 6.56 -2.18
C PHE A 720 62.85 6.22 -0.72
N HIS A 721 63.77 5.52 -0.05
CA HIS A 721 63.70 5.37 1.41
C HIS A 721 64.13 6.68 2.10
N ILE A 722 63.39 7.06 3.13
CA ILE A 722 63.52 8.31 3.85
C ILE A 722 63.98 8.02 5.28
N ASN A 723 65.00 8.76 5.74
CA ASN A 723 65.51 8.70 7.12
C ASN A 723 64.84 9.77 7.99
N GLU A 724 64.94 9.62 9.33
CA GLU A 724 64.42 10.61 10.30
C GLU A 724 65.26 11.90 10.34
N SER A 725 65.15 12.70 9.29
CA SER A 725 65.69 14.07 9.18
C SER A 725 65.27 14.70 7.84
N TRP A 726 65.98 15.76 7.45
CA TRP A 726 66.00 16.21 6.06
C TRP A 726 66.75 15.20 5.19
N ASN A 727 66.12 14.82 4.08
CA ASN A 727 66.65 13.91 3.08
C ASN A 727 66.85 14.68 1.77
N HIS A 728 68.02 14.49 1.16
CA HIS A 728 68.37 15.13 -0.11
C HIS A 728 68.13 14.15 -1.25
N ILE A 729 67.13 14.41 -2.09
CA ILE A 729 66.69 13.50 -3.14
C ILE A 729 67.12 14.07 -4.50
N PRO A 730 68.12 13.47 -5.19
CA PRO A 730 68.55 13.89 -6.51
C PRO A 730 67.52 13.47 -7.56
N LEU A 731 67.03 14.44 -8.35
CA LEU A 731 65.98 14.25 -9.34
C LEU A 731 66.34 14.87 -10.71
N ASN A 732 67.62 15.18 -10.91
CA ASN A 732 68.16 15.82 -12.12
C ASN A 732 68.03 14.97 -13.39
N HIS A 733 67.71 13.68 -13.26
CA HIS A 733 67.41 12.78 -14.38
C HIS A 733 65.97 12.85 -14.87
N LEU A 734 65.06 13.49 -14.13
CA LEU A 734 63.67 13.66 -14.56
C LEU A 734 63.58 14.72 -15.67
N ASN A 735 62.73 14.47 -16.66
CA ASN A 735 62.45 15.45 -17.72
C ASN A 735 61.72 16.67 -17.13
N SER A 736 61.86 17.85 -17.76
CA SER A 736 61.11 19.05 -17.38
C SER A 736 59.61 18.79 -17.38
N GLY A 737 58.94 19.09 -16.27
CA GLY A 737 57.54 18.75 -16.06
C GLY A 737 57.10 18.86 -14.61
N SER A 738 55.83 18.54 -14.35
CA SER A 738 55.25 18.48 -13.01
C SER A 738 55.09 17.02 -12.56
N TYR A 739 55.41 16.75 -11.31
CA TYR A 739 55.34 15.41 -10.72
C TYR A 739 54.61 15.46 -9.39
N LEU A 740 53.93 14.37 -9.05
CA LEU A 740 53.24 14.20 -7.77
C LEU A 740 54.12 13.43 -6.80
N LEU A 741 54.21 13.92 -5.55
CA LEU A 741 54.94 13.25 -4.48
C LEU A 741 53.95 12.67 -3.46
N ASP A 742 54.22 11.43 -3.03
CA ASP A 742 53.49 10.69 -2.00
C ASP A 742 54.48 10.09 -0.99
N ILE A 743 54.41 10.47 0.28
CA ILE A 743 55.23 9.88 1.33
C ILE A 743 54.37 8.85 2.06
N GLN A 744 54.83 7.60 2.15
CA GLN A 744 54.13 6.49 2.79
C GLN A 744 55.00 5.88 3.90
N GLY A 745 54.43 5.63 5.07
CA GLY A 745 55.05 4.87 6.15
C GLY A 745 53.99 4.07 6.92
N GLU A 746 54.43 3.13 7.78
CA GLU A 746 53.53 2.24 8.54
C GLU A 746 52.49 2.98 9.40
N LYS A 747 52.75 4.25 9.76
CA LYS A 747 51.91 5.06 10.64
C LYS A 747 51.51 6.43 10.06
N ARG A 748 51.94 6.75 8.83
CA ARG A 748 51.76 8.08 8.22
C ARG A 748 51.68 7.98 6.70
N ARG A 749 50.79 8.76 6.07
CA ARG A 749 50.74 8.89 4.61
C ARG A 749 50.45 10.34 4.24
N ALA A 750 51.08 10.82 3.17
CA ALA A 750 50.92 12.18 2.71
C ALA A 750 50.94 12.23 1.20
N PHE A 751 49.81 12.64 0.63
CA PHE A 751 49.68 12.82 -0.80
C PHE A 751 49.56 14.31 -1.11
N GLY A 752 50.27 14.79 -2.13
CA GLY A 752 49.83 16.02 -2.80
C GLY A 752 50.72 17.24 -2.66
N GLN A 753 52.02 17.11 -2.95
CA GLN A 753 52.78 18.27 -3.42
C GLN A 753 53.24 18.07 -4.86
N VAL A 754 52.88 19.01 -5.72
CA VAL A 754 53.37 19.06 -7.10
C VAL A 754 54.74 19.70 -7.09
N VAL A 755 55.75 18.98 -7.55
CA VAL A 755 57.08 19.53 -7.81
C VAL A 755 57.29 19.75 -9.30
N ARG A 756 57.94 20.87 -9.64
CA ARG A 756 58.27 21.24 -11.02
C ARG A 756 59.77 21.13 -11.27
N VAL A 757 60.13 20.63 -12.44
CA VAL A 757 61.52 20.45 -12.90
C VAL A 757 61.83 21.43 -14.02
N GLY A 758 62.81 22.30 -13.82
CA GLY A 758 63.11 23.43 -14.72
C GLY A 758 62.48 24.75 -14.26
N GLU A 759 62.87 25.87 -14.89
CA GLU A 759 62.39 27.24 -14.53
C GLU A 759 60.86 27.38 -14.46
#